data_AF-A0A936BZQ0-F1
#
_entry.id   AF-A0A936BZQ0-F1
#
_cell.length_a   1.000
_cell.length_b   1.000
_cell.length_c   1.000
_cell.angle_alpha   90.00
_cell.angle_beta   90.00
_cell.angle_gamma   90.00
#
_symmetry.space_group_name_H-M   'P 1'
#
loop_
_entity.id
_entity.type
_entity.pdbx_description
1 polymer ?
#
loop_
_entity_poly.entity_id
_entity_poly.type
_entity_poly.pdbx_seq_one_letter_code
_entity_poly.pdbx_strand_id
1 'polypeptide(L)'
;MHRTTILERLRARQSRLRPSADGMYSIADPNQLPSPPTQLRFQERLTAEAANRWLAEAGYAARVAPSLNGLHRLVYEGGVAELSRLDLMSLTKALAEHRQHSHLGAAQYVAKLGTLLDAGRTDRTWTEGDRDRFDLLGPRRQVIARTAVKPEYLGAPFALEAVRVPRDQVRVDVAREGLTEDLRAYVDHVIGTFDAGDGHMYFPVHNQQVAELFDAEALSGGKTFNAQVTSSDRTVAMDNGVRLKLDLSRISSINATKPQTRTHSLRDMAIWGEMAKIFESDPILRQYAATQPEVVSFTLADKDMSNLARSIVPYPAHPEHPEGTIAVSLKSLLTTTSGESPLLRMIVENRPNKKQDALEYFVDCLIRPVVKVFRRTLDEYGVGLFNLHEKNLAFEATLDMTPTQRVVINDFGDVWLDKNLMHERSTKALADVHGVDTTAGDLHPALKEPGSLIQYGMNTLYDSLGAMTSVFSNLPLPERYTKDEVRNAVNAAIAQEMRFLRADTAKLLGTAAHPLGRFVHHVSNAQQTVLTDVIERVREKARDRRRDPSLLPPVVVVDLDLCAFTPRLRAEVALSRVGDAFGIEEFRKISARSNVPPYHREGFAAFLEEFGLRDRYPDKPWDAIQRAYCDTFFDRSLLKYDEVTAGLGEYVRALEDAGAEVCFITGRRESERSATAGTLALAGIQSPDLRMVADDSSLPTSEAKASIASGVAGEVVAVFDDMDENRTAILARHPNAVPVAIALDGFSSSEADPSGTSLVKNFEFDRRGRRASAGANASVESFLSGARSVADLALADMRLNKAGLSHAVTLSGAESQALIDQLASETETSGKRLAQKAMKRIAKEMPKDVNSANEKKAYAIYDLLTHRPYVKGSRKNWSWDAAKGQLIEFVERNKPVSIVLPSFPIKEDKGQLKAVGYLPDVAELGALLRIKELNAAIQQFHEPGLQFVVLMDGHHYRPHFGETREMVDRYMEKLEDYVKRIGGQDVIQLVDYDALALEKGGPELLERRARRLREIEREYETAFRGLDVGEDPSGSLRMACMRDPAVRNQVDLSDLTGASSGQESNFRDLFSSLVYMVKPITPAGRDPQAWSLEVLSDVLNVVDPKASPELLEARKDVLRRTWDMTIGYSSAIRVDRELKYSSFASDSVRATIHPKDGQYGFAVLSTGEAHLTPWHGTGVIKSNGEISTDFVVALQDQGFVPVYAEFLGNDRGPLERRQPFAMVPMSQVTRNGRLKPEFWKTIRLPKE
;
A
#
# COMPACT_ATOMS: atom_id res chain seq x y z
N MET A 1 27.31 -30.75 -40.81
CA MET A 1 28.74 -30.41 -40.96
C MET A 1 28.90 -28.90 -40.94
N HIS A 2 29.93 -28.43 -40.26
CA HIS A 2 30.38 -27.02 -40.10
C HIS A 2 29.64 -26.16 -39.07
N ARG A 3 30.13 -26.32 -37.82
CA ARG A 3 30.39 -25.23 -36.86
C ARG A 3 31.09 -24.08 -37.62
N THR A 4 30.44 -22.93 -37.69
CA THR A 4 31.13 -21.66 -37.91
C THR A 4 30.94 -20.83 -36.65
N THR A 5 32.06 -20.53 -36.00
CA THR A 5 32.18 -20.12 -34.62
C THR A 5 31.82 -18.63 -34.44
N ILE A 6 31.18 -18.32 -33.32
CA ILE A 6 30.83 -16.97 -32.80
C ILE A 6 31.98 -15.95 -32.89
N LEU A 7 33.24 -16.42 -32.94
CA LEU A 7 34.45 -15.62 -33.11
C LEU A 7 34.50 -14.79 -34.41
N GLU A 8 33.92 -15.25 -35.52
CA GLU A 8 33.96 -14.50 -36.79
C GLU A 8 32.96 -13.33 -36.80
N ARG A 9 31.83 -13.46 -36.09
CA ARG A 9 30.87 -12.36 -35.90
C ARG A 9 31.39 -11.28 -34.95
N LEU A 10 32.24 -11.65 -33.99
CA LEU A 10 32.90 -10.70 -33.07
C LEU A 10 34.00 -9.88 -33.78
N ARG A 11 34.76 -10.48 -34.70
CA ARG A 11 35.76 -9.75 -35.50
C ARG A 11 35.13 -8.72 -36.45
N ALA A 12 33.95 -8.99 -36.99
CA ALA A 12 33.21 -8.03 -37.82
C ALA A 12 32.70 -6.80 -37.04
N ARG A 13 32.61 -6.87 -35.70
CA ARG A 13 32.19 -5.76 -34.84
C ARG A 13 33.35 -4.86 -34.41
N GLN A 14 34.60 -5.38 -34.41
CA GLN A 14 35.81 -4.62 -34.10
C GLN A 14 36.19 -3.57 -35.16
N SER A 15 35.74 -3.69 -36.41
CA SER A 15 36.18 -2.81 -37.51
C SER A 15 35.45 -1.46 -37.59
N ARG A 16 34.64 -1.06 -36.59
CA ARG A 16 33.89 0.21 -36.59
C ARG A 16 34.40 1.29 -35.62
N LEU A 17 35.52 1.07 -34.95
CA LEU A 17 36.17 2.10 -34.14
C LEU A 17 37.32 2.72 -34.94
N ARG A 18 37.04 3.84 -35.63
CA ARG A 18 38.10 4.74 -36.13
C ARG A 18 38.42 5.76 -35.03
N PRO A 19 39.69 6.16 -34.83
CA PRO A 19 40.03 7.25 -33.93
C PRO A 19 39.59 8.60 -34.52
N SER A 20 39.03 9.48 -33.70
CA SER A 20 38.98 10.93 -33.99
C SER A 20 40.34 11.56 -33.66
N ALA A 21 40.64 12.69 -34.30
CA ALA A 21 41.95 13.34 -34.27
C ALA A 21 42.41 13.86 -32.89
N ASP A 22 41.56 13.80 -31.85
CA ASP A 22 41.84 14.35 -30.52
C ASP A 22 42.03 13.30 -29.40
N GLY A 23 42.22 12.02 -29.74
CA GLY A 23 42.71 11.03 -28.76
C GLY A 23 41.76 10.68 -27.60
N MET A 24 40.52 11.15 -27.57
CA MET A 24 39.52 10.69 -26.61
C MET A 24 38.78 9.44 -27.13
N TYR A 25 38.96 8.32 -26.44
CA TYR A 25 38.11 7.14 -26.60
C TYR A 25 36.69 7.48 -26.11
N SER A 26 35.70 7.47 -27.01
CA SER A 26 34.29 7.45 -26.61
C SER A 26 33.99 6.09 -25.96
N ILE A 27 33.89 6.06 -24.63
CA ILE A 27 33.43 4.87 -23.89
C ILE A 27 31.96 4.61 -24.27
N ALA A 28 31.64 3.36 -24.58
CA ALA A 28 30.27 2.92 -24.87
C ALA A 28 29.30 3.15 -23.69
N ASP A 29 28.00 3.21 -23.99
CA ASP A 29 26.88 3.48 -23.09
C ASP A 29 26.97 2.76 -21.71
N PRO A 30 26.80 3.47 -20.58
CA PRO A 30 26.80 2.92 -19.22
C PRO A 30 25.88 1.74 -18.91
N ASN A 31 24.83 1.51 -19.71
CA ASN A 31 23.83 0.47 -19.48
C ASN A 31 24.17 -0.90 -20.10
N GLN A 32 25.35 -1.06 -20.71
CA GLN A 32 25.77 -2.30 -21.36
C GLN A 32 26.92 -3.01 -20.63
N LEU A 33 26.79 -3.27 -19.33
CA LEU A 33 27.62 -4.31 -18.73
C LEU A 33 27.12 -5.67 -19.26
N PRO A 34 27.97 -6.49 -19.92
CA PRO A 34 27.61 -7.89 -20.06
C PRO A 34 27.48 -8.49 -18.66
N SER A 35 26.39 -9.21 -18.42
CA SER A 35 26.30 -10.16 -17.30
C SER A 35 27.58 -11.00 -17.28
N PRO A 36 28.20 -11.26 -16.11
CA PRO A 36 29.36 -12.12 -16.04
C PRO A 36 29.06 -13.43 -16.80
N PRO A 37 30.00 -13.97 -17.58
CA PRO A 37 29.76 -15.20 -18.32
C PRO A 37 29.18 -16.24 -17.37
N THR A 38 28.09 -16.89 -17.80
CA THR A 38 27.23 -17.83 -17.04
C THR A 38 27.99 -18.98 -16.36
N GLN A 39 29.31 -19.09 -16.59
CA GLN A 39 30.20 -20.10 -16.01
C GLN A 39 31.13 -19.58 -14.90
N LEU A 40 31.27 -18.27 -14.66
CA LEU A 40 32.14 -17.72 -13.61
C LEU A 40 31.30 -17.13 -12.47
N ARG A 41 31.22 -17.85 -11.35
CA ARG A 41 30.49 -17.40 -10.15
C ARG A 41 31.18 -16.16 -9.55
N PHE A 42 30.39 -15.21 -9.03
CA PHE A 42 30.83 -13.95 -8.41
C PHE A 42 31.86 -14.06 -7.27
N GLN A 43 32.24 -15.27 -6.85
CA GLN A 43 33.12 -15.56 -5.72
C GLN A 43 34.42 -16.31 -6.10
N GLU A 44 34.72 -16.53 -7.39
CA GLU A 44 36.01 -17.16 -7.74
C GLU A 44 37.17 -16.17 -7.53
N ARG A 45 38.15 -16.56 -6.70
CA ARG A 45 39.45 -15.88 -6.61
C ARG A 45 40.06 -15.85 -8.00
N LEU A 46 40.18 -14.65 -8.57
CA LEU A 46 40.85 -14.44 -9.84
C LEU A 46 42.37 -14.44 -9.59
N THR A 47 43.11 -15.08 -10.48
CA THR A 47 44.54 -14.78 -10.58
C THR A 47 44.72 -13.37 -11.15
N ALA A 48 45.84 -12.71 -10.87
CA ALA A 48 46.17 -11.41 -11.48
C ALA A 48 46.06 -11.46 -13.00
N GLU A 49 46.45 -12.58 -13.60
CA GLU A 49 46.33 -12.81 -15.04
C GLU A 49 44.88 -12.95 -15.50
N ALA A 50 44.01 -13.66 -14.77
CA ALA A 50 42.60 -13.79 -15.11
C ALA A 50 41.84 -12.45 -14.96
N ALA A 51 42.13 -11.69 -13.90
CA ALA A 51 41.57 -10.36 -13.70
C ALA A 51 42.03 -9.37 -14.79
N ASN A 52 43.31 -9.39 -15.15
CA ASN A 52 43.84 -8.56 -16.26
C ASN A 52 43.24 -8.94 -17.61
N ARG A 53 43.01 -10.23 -17.85
CA ARG A 53 42.35 -10.71 -19.06
C ARG A 53 40.91 -10.23 -19.14
N TRP A 54 40.17 -10.32 -18.03
CA TRP A 54 38.80 -9.82 -17.93
C TRP A 54 38.72 -8.30 -18.13
N LEU A 55 39.62 -7.53 -17.49
CA LEU A 55 39.69 -6.07 -17.67
C LEU A 55 39.94 -5.69 -19.14
N ALA A 56 40.84 -6.41 -19.82
CA ALA A 56 41.14 -6.21 -21.23
C ALA A 56 39.97 -6.61 -22.15
N GLU A 57 39.31 -7.73 -21.88
CA GLU A 57 38.13 -8.20 -22.63
C GLU A 57 36.92 -7.27 -22.46
N ALA A 58 36.78 -6.66 -21.28
CA ALA A 58 35.73 -5.70 -20.95
C ALA A 58 36.06 -4.24 -21.34
N GLY A 59 37.26 -3.98 -21.89
CA GLY A 59 37.64 -2.67 -22.42
C GLY A 59 38.04 -1.62 -21.37
N TYR A 60 38.43 -2.03 -20.16
CA TYR A 60 38.91 -1.12 -19.12
C TYR A 60 40.42 -0.88 -19.26
N ALA A 61 40.86 0.39 -19.26
CA ALA A 61 42.27 0.79 -19.22
C ALA A 61 42.88 0.65 -17.81
N ALA A 62 42.81 -0.55 -17.25
CA ALA A 62 43.29 -0.87 -15.91
C ALA A 62 44.04 -2.21 -15.89
N ARG A 63 45.00 -2.35 -14.97
CA ARG A 63 45.74 -3.59 -14.72
C ARG A 63 45.96 -3.82 -13.24
N VAL A 64 45.85 -5.07 -12.83
CA VAL A 64 46.17 -5.56 -11.50
C VAL A 64 47.65 -5.91 -11.44
N ALA A 65 48.37 -5.26 -10.52
CA ALA A 65 49.77 -5.52 -10.19
C ALA A 65 49.90 -6.12 -8.77
N PRO A 66 50.88 -7.01 -8.53
CA PRO A 66 51.18 -7.49 -7.18
C PRO A 66 51.79 -6.37 -6.31
N SER A 67 51.44 -6.31 -5.02
CA SER A 67 52.06 -5.43 -4.03
C SER A 67 52.89 -6.21 -3.00
N LEU A 68 53.89 -5.53 -2.42
CA LEU A 68 54.87 -6.08 -1.46
C LEU A 68 54.27 -6.55 -0.13
N ASN A 69 53.00 -6.23 0.16
CA ASN A 69 52.35 -6.52 1.46
C ASN A 69 51.19 -7.53 1.37
N GLY A 70 51.08 -8.30 0.28
CA GLY A 70 50.02 -9.30 0.11
C GLY A 70 48.66 -8.75 -0.34
N LEU A 71 48.59 -7.47 -0.69
CA LEU A 71 47.44 -6.81 -1.34
C LEU A 71 47.62 -6.79 -2.87
N HIS A 72 46.53 -6.65 -3.62
CA HIS A 72 46.57 -6.47 -5.08
C HIS A 72 46.39 -4.98 -5.41
N ARG A 73 47.10 -4.45 -6.41
CA ARG A 73 46.97 -3.04 -6.82
C ARG A 73 46.30 -2.94 -8.18
N LEU A 74 45.12 -2.32 -8.25
CA LEU A 74 44.48 -1.95 -9.51
C LEU A 74 45.05 -0.61 -9.97
N VAL A 75 45.83 -0.64 -11.03
CA VAL A 75 46.47 0.52 -11.67
C VAL A 75 45.64 0.93 -12.89
N TYR A 76 45.21 2.18 -12.97
CA TYR A 76 44.45 2.73 -14.11
C TYR A 76 44.93 4.14 -14.45
N GLU A 77 44.50 4.68 -15.59
CA GLU A 77 44.78 6.07 -15.95
C GLU A 77 44.17 7.04 -14.92
N GLY A 78 45.03 7.55 -14.02
CA GLY A 78 44.63 8.48 -12.96
C GLY A 78 44.97 8.03 -11.53
N GLY A 79 45.43 6.79 -11.30
CA GLY A 79 45.87 6.37 -9.96
C GLY A 79 46.02 4.87 -9.74
N VAL A 80 46.27 4.52 -8.47
CA VAL A 80 46.38 3.13 -8.00
C VAL A 80 45.42 2.93 -6.84
N ALA A 81 44.55 1.92 -6.94
CA ALA A 81 43.69 1.47 -5.84
C ALA A 81 44.25 0.17 -5.24
N GLU A 82 44.27 0.05 -3.92
CA GLU A 82 44.64 -1.19 -3.24
C GLU A 82 43.37 -2.03 -3.01
N LEU A 83 43.42 -3.27 -3.47
CA LEU A 83 42.36 -4.28 -3.34
C LEU A 83 42.77 -5.28 -2.25
N SER A 84 41.87 -5.48 -1.28
CA SER A 84 42.04 -6.46 -0.21
C SER A 84 41.97 -7.91 -0.71
N ARG A 85 41.25 -8.15 -1.80
CA ARG A 85 41.13 -9.45 -2.50
C ARG A 85 40.98 -9.23 -4.00
N LEU A 86 41.42 -10.23 -4.76
CA LEU A 86 41.27 -10.25 -6.21
C LEU A 86 40.15 -11.20 -6.63
N ASP A 87 38.93 -10.69 -6.64
CA ASP A 87 37.72 -11.37 -7.12
C ASP A 87 36.88 -10.38 -7.96
N LEU A 88 35.95 -10.92 -8.76
CA LEU A 88 35.15 -10.12 -9.68
C LEU A 88 34.33 -9.03 -8.96
N MET A 89 33.84 -9.31 -7.75
CA MET A 89 33.04 -8.37 -6.96
C MET A 89 33.87 -7.15 -6.53
N SER A 90 35.06 -7.41 -5.95
CA SER A 90 36.00 -6.39 -5.49
C SER A 90 36.52 -5.55 -6.66
N LEU A 91 36.77 -6.18 -7.82
CA LEU A 91 37.16 -5.48 -9.05
C LEU A 91 36.02 -4.58 -9.56
N THR A 92 34.79 -5.09 -9.62
CA THR A 92 33.62 -4.38 -10.15
C THR A 92 33.27 -3.19 -9.25
N LYS A 93 33.33 -3.35 -7.92
CA LYS A 93 33.09 -2.27 -6.96
C LYS A 93 34.14 -1.16 -7.08
N ALA A 94 35.42 -1.50 -7.15
CA ALA A 94 36.50 -0.53 -7.34
C ALA A 94 36.36 0.26 -8.66
N LEU A 95 35.92 -0.40 -9.73
CA LEU A 95 35.65 0.25 -11.03
C LEU A 95 34.38 1.12 -11.00
N ALA A 96 33.33 0.71 -10.29
CA ALA A 96 32.10 1.48 -10.12
C ALA A 96 32.32 2.75 -9.27
N GLU A 97 33.12 2.65 -8.20
CA GLU A 97 33.48 3.79 -7.35
C GLU A 97 34.37 4.81 -8.06
N HIS A 98 35.33 4.36 -8.87
CA HIS A 98 36.14 5.22 -9.74
C HIS A 98 35.27 6.03 -10.72
N ARG A 99 34.22 5.40 -11.26
CA ARG A 99 33.28 6.00 -12.22
C ARG A 99 32.39 7.10 -11.61
N GLN A 100 32.05 7.01 -10.32
CA GLN A 100 31.24 8.02 -9.64
C GLN A 100 32.02 9.30 -9.27
N HIS A 101 33.35 9.22 -9.16
CA HIS A 101 34.20 10.29 -8.63
C HIS A 101 35.25 10.80 -9.62
N SER A 102 35.10 10.49 -10.90
CA SER A 102 36.02 10.84 -12.00
C SER A 102 36.17 12.35 -12.29
N HIS A 103 35.44 13.20 -11.56
CA HIS A 103 35.49 14.66 -11.65
C HIS A 103 36.47 15.32 -10.66
N LEU A 104 37.13 14.55 -9.78
CA LEU A 104 38.09 15.06 -8.79
C LEU A 104 39.54 14.98 -9.32
N GLY A 105 40.39 15.96 -8.96
CA GLY A 105 41.82 15.93 -9.30
C GLY A 105 42.56 14.78 -8.61
N ALA A 106 43.51 14.15 -9.31
CA ALA A 106 44.17 12.89 -8.92
C ALA A 106 44.69 12.84 -7.46
N ALA A 107 45.23 13.94 -6.93
CA ALA A 107 45.75 14.02 -5.57
C ALA A 107 44.64 14.07 -4.49
N GLN A 108 43.54 14.77 -4.75
CA GLN A 108 42.37 14.83 -3.85
C GLN A 108 41.60 13.51 -3.86
N TYR A 109 41.58 12.86 -5.02
CA TYR A 109 40.99 11.54 -5.21
C TYR A 109 41.75 10.45 -4.42
N VAL A 110 43.10 10.41 -4.48
CA VAL A 110 43.91 9.45 -3.71
C VAL A 110 43.80 9.68 -2.20
N ALA A 111 43.76 10.92 -1.73
CA ALA A 111 43.59 11.22 -0.31
C ALA A 111 42.20 10.77 0.21
N LYS A 112 41.15 10.93 -0.61
CA LYS A 112 39.78 10.54 -0.27
C LYS A 112 39.52 9.04 -0.41
N LEU A 113 40.16 8.37 -1.38
CA LEU A 113 40.18 6.90 -1.48
C LEU A 113 40.96 6.26 -0.34
N GLY A 114 42.10 6.84 0.06
CA GLY A 114 42.84 6.40 1.23
C GLY A 114 42.00 6.52 2.50
N THR A 115 41.28 7.64 2.68
CA THR A 115 40.37 7.80 3.83
C THR A 115 39.08 6.98 3.73
N LEU A 116 38.56 6.68 2.54
CA LEU A 116 37.38 5.81 2.35
C LEU A 116 37.74 4.32 2.46
N LEU A 117 38.94 3.90 2.03
CA LEU A 117 39.45 2.53 2.22
C LEU A 117 39.93 2.31 3.66
N ASP A 118 40.50 3.32 4.33
CA ASP A 118 40.81 3.25 5.77
C ASP A 118 39.56 3.41 6.65
N ALA A 119 38.56 4.21 6.28
CA ALA A 119 37.23 4.18 6.90
C ALA A 119 36.52 2.84 6.61
N GLY A 120 36.74 2.28 5.42
CA GLY A 120 36.34 0.92 5.03
C GLY A 120 37.05 -0.19 5.79
N ARG A 121 38.09 0.09 6.62
CA ARG A 121 38.60 -0.89 7.60
C ARG A 121 37.66 -1.08 8.79
N THR A 122 36.69 -0.17 8.99
CA THR A 122 35.59 -0.36 9.96
C THR A 122 34.39 -1.09 9.34
N ASP A 123 34.27 -1.12 8.00
CA ASP A 123 33.47 -2.09 7.25
C ASP A 123 34.30 -3.37 7.05
N ARG A 124 34.42 -4.21 8.09
CA ARG A 124 34.86 -5.60 7.88
C ARG A 124 33.88 -6.27 6.92
N THR A 125 34.22 -6.35 5.63
CA THR A 125 33.59 -7.32 4.72
C THR A 125 34.00 -8.71 5.20
N TRP A 126 33.10 -9.33 5.95
CA TRP A 126 33.23 -10.68 6.46
C TRP A 126 33.48 -11.67 5.30
N THR A 127 34.49 -12.51 5.50
CA THR A 127 35.02 -13.49 4.56
C THR A 127 34.11 -14.72 4.44
N GLU A 128 34.38 -15.64 3.52
CA GLU A 128 33.67 -16.93 3.42
C GLU A 128 33.64 -17.68 4.76
N GLY A 129 34.76 -17.69 5.50
CA GLY A 129 34.86 -18.28 6.83
C GLY A 129 34.07 -17.54 7.93
N ASP A 130 33.52 -16.37 7.62
CA ASP A 130 32.64 -15.63 8.52
C ASP A 130 31.15 -15.87 8.18
N ARG A 131 30.85 -16.24 6.92
CA ARG A 131 29.52 -16.72 6.49
C ARG A 131 29.24 -18.14 6.98
N ASP A 132 30.27 -18.96 7.11
CA ASP A 132 30.17 -20.31 7.70
C ASP A 132 29.84 -20.29 9.20
N ARG A 133 30.01 -19.14 9.89
CA ARG A 133 29.68 -18.97 11.32
C ARG A 133 28.20 -18.80 11.60
N PHE A 134 27.41 -18.41 10.60
CA PHE A 134 25.97 -18.15 10.73
C PHE A 134 25.19 -19.20 9.95
N ASP A 135 24.05 -19.67 10.46
CA ASP A 135 23.15 -20.60 9.74
C ASP A 135 22.44 -19.88 8.57
N LEU A 136 23.23 -19.56 7.53
CA LEU A 136 22.78 -19.13 6.22
C LEU A 136 22.18 -20.34 5.52
N LEU A 137 20.92 -20.24 5.14
CA LEU A 137 20.15 -21.39 4.65
C LEU A 137 20.46 -21.75 3.17
N GLY A 138 21.57 -21.25 2.59
CA GLY A 138 22.03 -21.43 1.20
C GLY A 138 23.23 -22.38 1.01
N PRO A 139 23.85 -22.44 -0.20
CA PRO A 139 24.99 -23.31 -0.51
C PRO A 139 26.29 -22.85 0.18
N ARG A 140 27.05 -23.79 0.77
CA ARG A 140 28.36 -23.57 1.43
C ARG A 140 29.49 -24.32 0.70
N ARG A 141 30.75 -23.84 0.77
CA ARG A 141 31.94 -24.56 0.26
C ARG A 141 32.98 -24.78 1.36
N GLN A 142 33.37 -26.04 1.51
CA GLN A 142 34.50 -26.65 2.28
C GLN A 142 35.20 -25.86 3.40
N VAL A 143 35.09 -26.41 4.62
CA VAL A 143 36.21 -26.43 5.59
C VAL A 143 36.43 -27.89 6.03
N ILE A 144 37.59 -28.45 5.69
CA ILE A 144 37.99 -29.80 6.10
C ILE A 144 38.46 -29.73 7.55
N ALA A 145 37.71 -30.32 8.48
CA ALA A 145 38.22 -30.74 9.78
C ALA A 145 37.84 -32.21 9.99
N ARG A 146 38.81 -33.11 9.78
CA ARG A 146 38.70 -34.52 10.20
C ARG A 146 38.99 -34.61 11.69
N THR A 147 38.01 -34.34 12.54
CA THR A 147 38.07 -34.75 13.95
C THR A 147 36.67 -35.09 14.45
N ALA A 148 36.59 -36.16 15.23
CA ALA A 148 35.37 -36.60 15.90
C ALA A 148 34.97 -35.58 16.98
N VAL A 149 34.18 -34.58 16.60
CA VAL A 149 33.57 -33.63 17.53
C VAL A 149 32.17 -34.14 17.87
N LYS A 150 31.83 -34.15 19.16
CA LYS A 150 30.48 -34.51 19.61
C LYS A 150 29.46 -33.48 19.10
N PRO A 151 28.20 -33.85 18.82
CA PRO A 151 27.19 -33.04 18.10
C PRO A 151 26.70 -31.78 18.83
N GLU A 152 27.38 -31.36 19.90
CA GLU A 152 26.88 -30.42 20.91
C GLU A 152 27.04 -28.94 20.49
N TYR A 153 27.69 -28.67 19.36
CA TYR A 153 27.94 -27.31 18.85
C TYR A 153 27.26 -27.08 17.49
N LEU A 154 26.33 -26.13 17.44
CA LEU A 154 25.72 -25.64 16.20
C LEU A 154 26.82 -25.27 15.18
N GLY A 155 26.74 -25.79 13.95
CA GLY A 155 27.68 -25.48 12.86
C GLY A 155 28.97 -26.31 12.81
N ALA A 156 29.23 -27.22 13.75
CA ALA A 156 30.40 -28.11 13.66
C ALA A 156 30.17 -29.19 12.57
N PRO A 157 31.12 -29.40 11.63
CA PRO A 157 31.01 -30.47 10.65
C PRO A 157 31.16 -31.85 11.30
N PHE A 158 30.33 -32.79 10.86
CA PHE A 158 30.40 -34.20 11.23
C PHE A 158 30.23 -35.08 9.98
N ALA A 159 30.68 -36.34 10.06
CA ALA A 159 30.46 -37.31 9.00
C ALA A 159 29.06 -37.90 9.16
N LEU A 160 28.15 -37.66 8.21
CA LEU A 160 26.84 -38.29 8.12
C LEU A 160 26.99 -39.63 7.38
N GLU A 161 26.68 -40.73 8.06
CA GLU A 161 26.65 -42.06 7.46
C GLU A 161 25.47 -42.22 6.49
N ALA A 162 25.70 -42.88 5.35
CA ALA A 162 24.65 -43.29 4.44
C ALA A 162 24.81 -44.77 4.09
N VAL A 163 23.87 -45.58 4.57
CA VAL A 163 23.92 -47.03 4.47
C VAL A 163 23.45 -47.47 3.08
N ARG A 164 24.14 -48.42 2.47
CA ARG A 164 23.78 -48.95 1.15
C ARG A 164 22.68 -50.00 1.30
N VAL A 165 21.53 -49.74 0.70
CA VAL A 165 20.33 -50.58 0.79
C VAL A 165 19.77 -50.92 -0.60
N PRO A 166 19.13 -52.08 -0.80
CA PRO A 166 18.46 -52.41 -2.05
C PRO A 166 17.43 -51.35 -2.47
N ARG A 167 17.38 -51.01 -3.77
CA ARG A 167 16.54 -49.92 -4.31
C ARG A 167 15.04 -50.15 -4.08
N ASP A 168 14.60 -51.40 -4.01
CA ASP A 168 13.22 -51.81 -3.76
C ASP A 168 12.78 -51.61 -2.29
N GLN A 169 13.74 -51.53 -1.37
CA GLN A 169 13.49 -51.23 0.05
C GLN A 169 13.34 -49.74 0.34
N VAL A 170 13.77 -48.86 -0.58
CA VAL A 170 13.64 -47.41 -0.42
C VAL A 170 12.61 -46.85 -1.39
N ARG A 171 11.57 -46.23 -0.83
CA ARG A 171 10.61 -45.43 -1.59
C ARG A 171 11.11 -44.01 -1.72
N VAL A 172 11.07 -43.48 -2.94
CA VAL A 172 11.36 -42.08 -3.23
C VAL A 172 10.06 -41.43 -3.66
N ASP A 173 9.57 -40.48 -2.87
CA ASP A 173 8.41 -39.69 -3.23
C ASP A 173 8.86 -38.27 -3.58
N VAL A 174 8.31 -37.71 -4.64
CA VAL A 174 8.64 -36.36 -5.15
C VAL A 174 7.39 -35.50 -5.11
N ALA A 175 7.54 -34.22 -4.79
CA ALA A 175 6.42 -33.30 -4.71
C ALA A 175 5.71 -33.24 -6.06
N ARG A 176 4.39 -33.50 -6.09
CA ARG A 176 3.66 -33.66 -7.36
C ARG A 176 3.29 -32.34 -8.03
N GLU A 177 3.20 -31.27 -7.26
CA GLU A 177 2.67 -29.97 -7.69
C GLU A 177 3.66 -28.84 -7.35
N GLY A 178 3.62 -27.74 -8.11
CA GLY A 178 4.44 -26.55 -7.81
C GLY A 178 5.94 -26.65 -8.13
N LEU A 179 6.42 -27.76 -8.69
CA LEU A 179 7.82 -27.92 -9.11
C LEU A 179 8.11 -27.18 -10.43
N THR A 180 8.84 -26.07 -10.33
CA THR A 180 9.47 -25.39 -11.47
C THR A 180 10.61 -26.21 -12.06
N GLU A 181 11.09 -25.81 -13.24
CA GLU A 181 12.27 -26.40 -13.87
C GLU A 181 13.50 -26.39 -12.93
N ASP A 182 13.75 -25.28 -12.24
CA ASP A 182 14.86 -25.17 -11.28
C ASP A 182 14.72 -26.13 -10.08
N LEU A 183 13.51 -26.30 -9.56
CA LEU A 183 13.26 -27.25 -8.47
C LEU A 183 13.38 -28.71 -8.97
N ARG A 184 13.03 -29.00 -10.24
CA ARG A 184 13.24 -30.33 -10.83
C ARG A 184 14.72 -30.65 -10.94
N ALA A 185 15.54 -29.70 -11.40
CA ALA A 185 16.98 -29.89 -11.44
C ALA A 185 17.57 -30.16 -10.04
N TYR A 186 17.05 -29.48 -9.01
CA TYR A 186 17.43 -29.76 -7.62
C TYR A 186 16.97 -31.15 -7.15
N VAL A 187 15.73 -31.55 -7.47
CA VAL A 187 15.21 -32.90 -7.18
C VAL A 187 16.09 -33.98 -7.82
N ASP A 188 16.44 -33.82 -9.09
CA ASP A 188 17.29 -34.78 -9.82
C ASP A 188 18.69 -34.86 -9.19
N HIS A 189 19.27 -33.73 -8.78
CA HIS A 189 20.55 -33.68 -8.06
C HIS A 189 20.48 -34.41 -6.71
N VAL A 190 19.41 -34.22 -5.95
CA VAL A 190 19.19 -34.89 -4.66
C VAL A 190 19.04 -36.40 -4.86
N ILE A 191 18.23 -36.84 -5.83
CA ILE A 191 18.05 -38.27 -6.13
C ILE A 191 19.37 -38.88 -6.60
N GLY A 192 20.07 -38.24 -7.53
CA GLY A 192 21.36 -38.71 -8.04
C GLY A 192 22.47 -38.73 -6.98
N THR A 193 22.40 -37.86 -5.97
CA THR A 193 23.34 -37.87 -4.83
C THR A 193 23.28 -39.18 -4.03
N PHE A 194 22.08 -39.75 -3.91
CA PHE A 194 21.80 -40.96 -3.12
C PHE A 194 21.64 -42.22 -3.97
N ASP A 195 21.72 -42.12 -5.30
CA ASP A 195 21.77 -43.29 -6.17
C ASP A 195 23.14 -43.97 -6.06
N ALA A 196 23.15 -45.25 -5.69
CA ALA A 196 24.39 -46.03 -5.58
C ALA A 196 24.73 -46.76 -6.89
N GLY A 197 23.85 -46.74 -7.89
CA GLY A 197 23.92 -47.63 -9.04
C GLY A 197 23.64 -49.09 -8.66
N ASP A 198 23.68 -49.98 -9.66
CA ASP A 198 23.62 -51.44 -9.48
C ASP A 198 22.43 -51.94 -8.63
N GLY A 199 21.28 -51.28 -8.75
CA GLY A 199 20.05 -51.66 -8.04
C GLY A 199 20.02 -51.31 -6.54
N HIS A 200 20.86 -50.40 -6.07
CA HIS A 200 20.94 -49.98 -4.66
C HIS A 200 20.82 -48.45 -4.51
N MET A 201 20.51 -47.96 -3.30
CA MET A 201 20.60 -46.54 -2.91
C MET A 201 21.32 -46.37 -1.59
N TYR A 202 21.90 -45.18 -1.40
CA TYR A 202 22.44 -44.73 -0.12
C TYR A 202 21.33 -44.08 0.70
N PHE A 203 20.99 -44.65 1.86
CA PHE A 203 20.02 -44.08 2.79
C PHE A 203 20.77 -43.36 3.94
N PRO A 204 20.67 -42.03 4.06
CA PRO A 204 21.34 -41.27 5.12
C PRO A 204 20.78 -41.57 6.51
N VAL A 205 21.64 -41.79 7.50
CA VAL A 205 21.25 -42.12 8.88
C VAL A 205 22.21 -41.43 9.83
N HIS A 206 21.68 -40.91 10.94
CA HIS A 206 22.54 -40.34 11.97
C HIS A 206 23.39 -41.43 12.65
N ASN A 207 24.68 -41.16 12.85
CA ASN A 207 25.68 -42.16 13.27
C ASN A 207 25.31 -42.95 14.53
N GLN A 208 24.55 -42.34 15.45
CA GLN A 208 24.10 -43.00 16.69
C GLN A 208 23.03 -44.08 16.47
N GLN A 209 22.32 -44.07 15.34
CA GLN A 209 21.28 -45.04 15.00
C GLN A 209 21.78 -46.14 14.06
N VAL A 210 22.96 -45.96 13.44
CA VAL A 210 23.46 -46.82 12.37
C VAL A 210 23.66 -48.27 12.84
N ALA A 211 24.35 -48.45 13.97
CA ALA A 211 24.62 -49.78 14.54
C ALA A 211 23.39 -50.45 15.18
N GLU A 212 22.35 -49.67 15.49
CA GLU A 212 21.07 -50.17 16.03
C GLU A 212 20.13 -50.63 14.91
N LEU A 213 20.18 -49.96 13.75
CA LEU A 213 19.23 -50.16 12.67
C LEU A 213 19.72 -51.07 11.54
N PHE A 214 21.02 -51.29 11.41
CA PHE A 214 21.60 -51.99 10.26
C PHE A 214 22.72 -52.95 10.68
N ASP A 215 22.75 -54.13 10.05
CA ASP A 215 23.77 -55.16 10.27
C ASP A 215 25.11 -54.82 9.60
N ALA A 216 26.19 -55.48 10.04
CA ALA A 216 27.56 -55.23 9.58
C ALA A 216 27.76 -55.33 8.05
N GLU A 217 26.96 -56.17 7.38
CA GLU A 217 27.02 -56.33 5.91
C GLU A 217 26.52 -55.07 5.18
N ALA A 218 25.44 -54.44 5.66
CA ALA A 218 24.90 -53.20 5.09
C ALA A 218 25.86 -52.01 5.27
N LEU A 219 26.68 -52.03 6.32
CA LEU A 219 27.68 -51.00 6.63
C LEU A 219 28.93 -51.10 5.75
N SER A 220 29.28 -52.31 5.28
CA SER A 220 30.49 -52.57 4.51
C SER A 220 30.53 -51.89 3.13
N GLY A 221 29.36 -51.51 2.60
CA GLY A 221 29.20 -50.79 1.32
C GLY A 221 28.66 -49.36 1.45
N GLY A 222 28.60 -48.80 2.65
CA GLY A 222 28.08 -47.45 2.91
C GLY A 222 28.98 -46.31 2.41
N LYS A 223 28.45 -45.09 2.45
CA LYS A 223 29.16 -43.86 2.07
C LYS A 223 28.99 -42.81 3.15
N THR A 224 30.04 -42.06 3.46
CA THR A 224 29.98 -40.93 4.38
C THR A 224 29.90 -39.61 3.64
N PHE A 225 29.08 -38.69 4.12
CA PHE A 225 28.99 -37.32 3.64
C PHE A 225 29.44 -36.34 4.72
N ASN A 226 30.04 -35.21 4.36
CA ASN A 226 30.28 -34.16 5.36
C ASN A 226 28.99 -33.36 5.52
N ALA A 227 28.51 -33.25 6.76
CA ALA A 227 27.28 -32.56 7.10
C ALA A 227 27.47 -31.63 8.30
N GLN A 228 26.60 -30.64 8.40
CA GLN A 228 26.53 -29.72 9.53
C GLN A 228 25.07 -29.58 9.98
N VAL A 229 24.83 -29.60 11.30
CA VAL A 229 23.50 -29.34 11.87
C VAL A 229 23.15 -27.86 11.68
N THR A 230 21.93 -27.57 11.22
CA THR A 230 21.44 -26.19 11.06
C THR A 230 20.86 -25.66 12.37
N SER A 231 20.13 -24.54 12.35
CA SER A 231 19.32 -24.08 13.50
C SER A 231 18.28 -25.09 14.00
N SER A 232 17.97 -26.11 13.19
CA SER A 232 17.14 -27.25 13.54
C SER A 232 18.02 -28.48 13.79
N ASP A 233 17.88 -29.10 14.96
CA ASP A 233 18.72 -30.22 15.42
C ASP A 233 18.55 -31.48 14.54
N ARG A 234 17.44 -31.57 13.80
CA ARG A 234 17.10 -32.65 12.86
C ARG A 234 17.43 -32.33 11.41
N THR A 235 17.85 -31.10 11.10
CA THR A 235 18.12 -30.67 9.73
C THR A 235 19.61 -30.53 9.53
N VAL A 236 20.14 -31.18 8.51
CA VAL A 236 21.56 -31.20 8.18
C VAL A 236 21.78 -30.61 6.80
N ALA A 237 22.81 -29.77 6.68
CA ALA A 237 23.29 -29.25 5.41
C ALA A 237 24.56 -30.01 5.02
N MET A 238 24.56 -30.61 3.83
CA MET A 238 25.67 -31.37 3.28
C MET A 238 26.56 -30.51 2.38
N ASP A 239 27.84 -30.88 2.26
CA ASP A 239 28.85 -30.18 1.46
C ASP A 239 28.55 -30.15 -0.06
N ASN A 240 27.75 -31.08 -0.54
CA ASN A 240 27.29 -31.18 -1.93
C ASN A 240 26.00 -30.38 -2.22
N GLY A 241 25.55 -29.54 -1.28
CA GLY A 241 24.39 -28.66 -1.46
C GLY A 241 23.04 -29.33 -1.19
N VAL A 242 23.02 -30.55 -0.65
CA VAL A 242 21.79 -31.22 -0.22
C VAL A 242 21.46 -30.82 1.23
N ARG A 243 20.19 -30.52 1.51
CA ARG A 243 19.67 -30.36 2.88
C ARG A 243 18.67 -31.44 3.20
N LEU A 244 18.87 -32.12 4.32
CA LEU A 244 18.03 -33.23 4.76
C LEU A 244 17.50 -32.99 6.17
N LYS A 245 16.20 -33.17 6.35
CA LYS A 245 15.55 -33.37 7.64
C LYS A 245 15.57 -34.88 7.92
N LEU A 246 16.31 -35.29 8.94
CA LEU A 246 16.55 -36.69 9.32
C LEU A 246 15.53 -37.15 10.37
N ASP A 247 15.19 -38.44 10.35
CA ASP A 247 14.46 -39.07 11.45
C ASP A 247 15.40 -39.40 12.63
N LEU A 248 15.31 -38.60 13.69
CA LEU A 248 16.11 -38.77 14.91
C LEU A 248 15.37 -39.49 16.05
N SER A 249 14.15 -39.99 15.81
CA SER A 249 13.27 -40.54 16.86
C SER A 249 13.81 -41.78 17.60
N ARG A 250 14.82 -42.44 17.01
CA ARG A 250 15.46 -43.65 17.57
C ARG A 250 16.75 -43.38 18.32
N ILE A 251 17.08 -42.11 18.57
CA ILE A 251 18.24 -41.74 19.37
C ILE A 251 17.79 -41.52 20.80
N SER A 252 18.17 -42.44 21.69
CA SER A 252 17.81 -42.39 23.12
C SER A 252 18.31 -41.14 23.86
N SER A 253 19.34 -40.45 23.33
CA SER A 253 19.84 -39.18 23.87
C SER A 253 19.08 -37.95 23.37
N ILE A 254 18.26 -38.08 22.32
CA ILE A 254 17.45 -37.02 21.69
C ILE A 254 15.97 -37.41 21.87
N ASN A 255 15.54 -37.61 23.12
CA ASN A 255 14.25 -38.18 23.52
C ASN A 255 12.99 -37.33 23.20
N ALA A 256 13.07 -36.30 22.36
CA ALA A 256 11.99 -35.34 22.12
C ALA A 256 11.54 -35.20 20.65
N THR A 257 12.15 -35.92 19.70
CA THR A 257 11.85 -35.80 18.27
C THR A 257 10.83 -36.85 17.81
N LYS A 258 9.69 -36.39 17.27
CA LYS A 258 8.64 -37.27 16.70
C LYS A 258 9.20 -38.08 15.51
N PRO A 259 8.75 -39.34 15.30
CA PRO A 259 9.12 -40.12 14.12
C PRO A 259 8.74 -39.41 12.82
N GLN A 260 9.68 -39.34 11.87
CA GLN A 260 9.39 -38.86 10.52
C GLN A 260 9.04 -40.06 9.64
N THR A 261 7.74 -40.36 9.51
CA THR A 261 7.23 -41.47 8.70
C THR A 261 6.97 -41.03 7.26
N ARG A 262 6.68 -41.99 6.37
CA ARG A 262 6.29 -41.66 4.99
C ARG A 262 5.04 -40.77 4.94
N THR A 263 4.06 -41.05 5.79
CA THR A 263 2.80 -40.30 5.86
C THR A 263 3.05 -38.85 6.25
N HIS A 264 3.91 -38.60 7.23
CA HIS A 264 4.30 -37.24 7.62
C HIS A 264 4.99 -36.50 6.46
N SER A 265 5.97 -37.14 5.80
CA SER A 265 6.67 -36.53 4.66
C SER A 265 5.72 -36.17 3.50
N LEU A 266 4.79 -37.06 3.14
CA LEU A 266 3.81 -36.77 2.08
C LEU A 266 2.86 -35.63 2.45
N ARG A 267 2.46 -35.56 3.72
CA ARG A 267 1.64 -34.47 4.25
C ARG A 267 2.37 -33.13 4.19
N ASP A 268 3.61 -33.08 4.67
CA ASP A 268 4.44 -31.86 4.67
C ASP A 268 4.62 -31.32 3.23
N MET A 269 4.94 -32.21 2.28
CA MET A 269 5.08 -31.88 0.85
C MET A 269 3.76 -31.39 0.23
N ALA A 270 2.62 -31.96 0.63
CA ALA A 270 1.31 -31.54 0.13
C ALA A 270 0.87 -30.18 0.71
N ILE A 271 1.05 -29.95 2.01
CA ILE A 271 0.76 -28.66 2.65
C ILE A 271 1.61 -27.55 2.02
N TRP A 272 2.91 -27.83 1.79
CA TRP A 272 3.78 -26.90 1.08
C TRP A 272 3.21 -26.54 -0.31
N GLY A 273 2.78 -27.53 -1.09
CA GLY A 273 2.25 -27.31 -2.44
C GLY A 273 1.04 -26.36 -2.46
N GLU A 274 0.13 -26.50 -1.50
CA GLU A 274 -1.02 -25.60 -1.35
C GLU A 274 -0.61 -24.20 -0.87
N MET A 275 0.28 -24.10 0.12
CA MET A 275 0.79 -22.80 0.59
C MET A 275 1.53 -22.05 -0.51
N ALA A 276 2.27 -22.75 -1.37
CA ALA A 276 2.94 -22.16 -2.52
C ALA A 276 1.94 -21.58 -3.53
N LYS A 277 0.81 -22.25 -3.78
CA LYS A 277 -0.27 -21.70 -4.64
C LYS A 277 -0.89 -20.44 -4.02
N ILE A 278 -1.11 -20.43 -2.71
CA ILE A 278 -1.62 -19.25 -1.99
C ILE A 278 -0.63 -18.09 -2.12
N PHE A 279 0.65 -18.32 -1.84
CA PHE A 279 1.69 -17.29 -1.93
C PHE A 279 1.89 -16.79 -3.36
N GLU A 280 1.68 -17.62 -4.38
CA GLU A 280 1.79 -17.20 -5.79
C GLU A 280 0.54 -16.45 -6.30
N SER A 281 -0.64 -16.77 -5.78
CA SER A 281 -1.90 -16.19 -6.25
C SER A 281 -2.31 -14.92 -5.50
N ASP A 282 -1.98 -14.80 -4.21
CA ASP A 282 -2.27 -13.59 -3.44
C ASP A 282 -1.27 -12.47 -3.80
N PRO A 283 -1.75 -11.28 -4.20
CA PRO A 283 -0.87 -10.20 -4.65
C PRO A 283 0.02 -9.65 -3.53
N ILE A 284 -0.38 -9.74 -2.26
CA ILE A 284 0.37 -9.26 -1.10
C ILE A 284 1.32 -10.32 -0.58
N LEU A 285 0.87 -11.57 -0.39
CA LEU A 285 1.74 -12.66 0.07
C LEU A 285 2.88 -12.90 -0.95
N ARG A 286 2.62 -12.76 -2.25
CA ARG A 286 3.66 -12.88 -3.27
C ARG A 286 4.82 -11.90 -3.10
N GLN A 287 4.55 -10.71 -2.57
CA GLN A 287 5.55 -9.66 -2.33
C GLN A 287 6.32 -9.85 -1.04
N TYR A 288 5.71 -10.49 -0.03
CA TYR A 288 6.23 -10.50 1.35
C TYR A 288 6.58 -11.90 1.86
N ALA A 289 6.25 -12.96 1.13
CA ALA A 289 6.45 -14.33 1.58
C ALA A 289 7.18 -15.18 0.53
N ALA A 290 8.03 -16.05 1.05
CA ALA A 290 8.65 -17.17 0.36
C ALA A 290 8.69 -18.37 1.31
N THR A 291 9.14 -19.51 0.81
CA THR A 291 9.29 -20.75 1.58
C THR A 291 10.55 -21.50 1.13
N GLN A 292 11.05 -22.44 1.94
CA GLN A 292 12.06 -23.41 1.51
C GLN A 292 11.38 -24.79 1.35
N PRO A 293 10.99 -25.16 0.12
CA PRO A 293 10.14 -26.31 -0.11
C PRO A 293 10.79 -27.63 0.27
N GLU A 294 10.01 -28.52 0.86
CA GLU A 294 10.35 -29.94 1.03
C GLU A 294 9.89 -30.69 -0.22
N VAL A 295 10.83 -31.22 -1.00
CA VAL A 295 10.61 -31.60 -2.42
C VAL A 295 10.79 -33.08 -2.73
N VAL A 296 11.58 -33.80 -1.93
CA VAL A 296 11.85 -35.23 -2.10
C VAL A 296 11.87 -35.90 -0.74
N SER A 297 11.17 -37.02 -0.56
CA SER A 297 11.33 -37.88 0.61
C SER A 297 11.93 -39.23 0.24
N PHE A 298 12.85 -39.71 1.07
CA PHE A 298 13.41 -41.06 1.01
C PHE A 298 12.88 -41.83 2.21
N THR A 299 12.05 -42.84 1.97
CA THR A 299 11.49 -43.69 3.02
C THR A 299 12.02 -45.10 2.92
N LEU A 300 12.62 -45.58 4.01
CA LEU A 300 12.99 -46.97 4.18
C LEU A 300 11.74 -47.78 4.60
N ALA A 301 11.26 -48.64 3.71
CA ALA A 301 9.90 -49.18 3.76
C ALA A 301 9.65 -50.19 4.90
N ASP A 302 10.64 -51.02 5.23
CA ASP A 302 10.55 -52.02 6.30
C ASP A 302 10.57 -51.38 7.70
N LYS A 303 11.16 -50.19 7.80
CA LYS A 303 11.32 -49.44 9.06
C LYS A 303 10.39 -48.24 9.17
N ASP A 304 9.61 -47.90 8.16
CA ASP A 304 8.80 -46.66 8.05
C ASP A 304 9.56 -45.39 8.52
N MET A 305 10.84 -45.31 8.13
CA MET A 305 11.74 -44.22 8.49
C MET A 305 11.96 -43.34 7.26
N SER A 306 11.65 -42.05 7.35
CA SER A 306 11.64 -41.13 6.22
C SER A 306 12.55 -39.92 6.45
N ASN A 307 13.42 -39.65 5.48
CA ASN A 307 14.21 -38.42 5.41
C ASN A 307 13.62 -37.50 4.34
N LEU A 308 13.62 -36.19 4.61
CA LEU A 308 12.98 -35.20 3.74
C LEU A 308 13.99 -34.17 3.25
N ALA A 309 14.14 -34.05 1.94
CA ALA A 309 15.05 -33.12 1.30
C ALA A 309 14.38 -31.77 1.06
N ARG A 310 15.09 -30.71 1.44
CA ARG A 310 14.60 -29.33 1.39
C ARG A 310 15.44 -28.49 0.44
N SER A 311 14.79 -27.64 -0.35
CA SER A 311 15.49 -26.64 -1.16
C SER A 311 16.35 -25.71 -0.30
N ILE A 312 17.55 -25.42 -0.80
CA ILE A 312 18.48 -24.44 -0.22
C ILE A 312 18.18 -23.00 -0.69
N VAL A 313 17.30 -22.84 -1.68
CA VAL A 313 16.93 -21.53 -2.24
C VAL A 313 15.48 -21.22 -1.86
N PRO A 314 15.18 -19.98 -1.44
CA PRO A 314 13.81 -19.52 -1.25
C PRO A 314 12.95 -19.67 -2.51
N TYR A 315 11.69 -19.99 -2.31
CA TYR A 315 10.70 -20.18 -3.35
C TYR A 315 9.41 -19.40 -3.06
N PRO A 316 8.80 -18.73 -4.05
CA PRO A 316 9.32 -18.52 -5.40
C PRO A 316 10.63 -17.71 -5.41
N ALA A 317 11.49 -17.94 -6.41
CA ALA A 317 12.72 -17.18 -6.59
C ALA A 317 12.41 -15.67 -6.65
N HIS A 318 13.33 -14.84 -6.15
CA HIS A 318 13.13 -13.39 -6.15
C HIS A 318 13.29 -12.82 -7.56
N PRO A 319 12.35 -11.99 -8.04
CA PRO A 319 12.36 -11.47 -9.42
C PRO A 319 13.60 -10.62 -9.76
N GLU A 320 14.08 -9.79 -8.83
CA GLU A 320 15.27 -8.94 -9.05
C GLU A 320 16.60 -9.65 -8.86
N HIS A 321 16.59 -10.86 -8.28
CA HIS A 321 17.80 -11.62 -7.94
C HIS A 321 17.76 -13.03 -8.54
N PRO A 322 17.70 -13.15 -9.89
CA PRO A 322 17.66 -14.45 -10.56
C PRO A 322 18.95 -15.27 -10.34
N GLU A 323 20.06 -14.63 -9.98
CA GLU A 323 21.31 -15.28 -9.56
C GLU A 323 21.18 -16.04 -8.23
N GLY A 324 20.09 -15.82 -7.50
CA GLY A 324 19.73 -16.52 -6.28
C GLY A 324 19.82 -15.66 -5.03
N THR A 325 18.90 -15.93 -4.12
CA THR A 325 18.84 -15.37 -2.77
C THR A 325 19.15 -16.45 -1.74
N ILE A 326 19.33 -16.03 -0.49
CA ILE A 326 19.51 -16.93 0.65
C ILE A 326 18.45 -16.63 1.70
N ALA A 327 18.02 -17.67 2.42
CA ALA A 327 17.23 -17.48 3.63
C ALA A 327 18.16 -17.37 4.85
N VAL A 328 17.97 -16.35 5.67
CA VAL A 328 18.73 -16.09 6.90
C VAL A 328 17.81 -16.41 8.07
N SER A 329 18.12 -17.46 8.84
CA SER A 329 17.30 -17.83 10.00
C SER A 329 17.25 -16.70 11.03
N LEU A 330 16.09 -16.50 11.67
CA LEU A 330 15.95 -15.52 12.75
C LEU A 330 16.98 -15.79 13.86
N LYS A 331 17.23 -17.05 14.21
CA LYS A 331 18.28 -17.42 15.17
C LYS A 331 19.63 -16.80 14.79
N SER A 332 20.04 -16.89 13.52
CA SER A 332 21.30 -16.30 13.04
C SER A 332 21.30 -14.78 13.09
N LEU A 333 20.15 -14.13 12.84
CA LEU A 333 20.03 -12.68 12.97
C LEU A 333 20.28 -12.19 14.40
N LEU A 334 19.78 -12.95 15.38
CA LEU A 334 19.78 -12.58 16.79
C LEU A 334 21.05 -13.02 17.54
N THR A 335 21.78 -14.03 17.05
CA THR A 335 22.93 -14.61 17.78
C THR A 335 24.14 -13.67 17.76
N THR A 336 24.73 -13.45 18.94
CA THR A 336 26.04 -12.80 19.11
C THR A 336 27.13 -13.84 19.34
N THR A 337 28.15 -13.89 18.49
CA THR A 337 29.40 -14.59 18.81
C THR A 337 30.21 -13.73 19.79
N SER A 338 30.85 -14.36 20.80
CA SER A 338 31.59 -13.68 21.86
C SER A 338 32.56 -12.62 21.30
N GLY A 339 32.25 -11.33 21.51
CA GLY A 339 33.07 -10.19 21.10
C GLY A 339 32.72 -9.55 19.74
N GLU A 340 31.68 -10.01 19.03
CA GLU A 340 31.28 -9.53 17.71
C GLU A 340 29.82 -9.02 17.71
N SER A 341 29.47 -8.12 16.77
CA SER A 341 28.09 -7.59 16.65
C SER A 341 27.14 -8.62 16.02
N PRO A 342 25.84 -8.64 16.39
CA PRO A 342 24.85 -9.52 15.74
C PRO A 342 24.79 -9.32 14.22
N LEU A 343 24.41 -10.37 13.48
CA LEU A 343 24.21 -10.32 12.03
C LEU A 343 23.14 -9.29 11.63
N LEU A 344 22.15 -9.05 12.51
CA LEU A 344 21.15 -7.99 12.35
C LEU A 344 21.77 -6.60 12.11
N ARG A 345 22.89 -6.28 12.78
CA ARG A 345 23.58 -5.01 12.60
C ARG A 345 24.01 -4.81 11.16
N MET A 346 24.65 -5.84 10.60
CA MET A 346 25.15 -5.82 9.23
C MET A 346 24.01 -5.65 8.23
N ILE A 347 22.87 -6.32 8.45
CA ILE A 347 21.68 -6.17 7.60
C ILE A 347 21.16 -4.72 7.60
N VAL A 348 21.08 -4.10 8.77
CA VAL A 348 20.59 -2.71 8.92
C VAL A 348 21.60 -1.70 8.38
N GLU A 349 22.89 -1.93 8.61
CA GLU A 349 23.96 -1.10 8.06
C GLU A 349 24.04 -1.23 6.54
N ASN A 350 23.82 -2.41 5.94
CA ASN A 350 23.85 -2.66 4.49
C ASN A 350 22.63 -2.12 3.73
N ARG A 351 21.73 -1.39 4.38
CA ARG A 351 20.58 -0.76 3.70
C ARG A 351 21.01 -0.01 2.43
N PRO A 352 20.28 -0.17 1.30
CA PRO A 352 20.67 0.43 0.02
C PRO A 352 20.76 1.95 0.07
N ASN A 353 19.82 2.59 0.76
CA ASN A 353 19.80 4.02 0.96
C ASN A 353 20.34 4.39 2.34
N LYS A 354 21.62 4.77 2.41
CA LYS A 354 22.28 5.17 3.67
C LYS A 354 21.65 6.40 4.33
N LYS A 355 20.86 7.20 3.59
CA LYS A 355 20.13 8.34 4.16
C LYS A 355 18.84 7.93 4.86
N GLN A 356 18.30 6.74 4.57
CA GLN A 356 17.11 6.23 5.23
C GLN A 356 17.41 5.97 6.71
N ASP A 357 16.45 6.30 7.57
CA ASP A 357 16.51 6.00 9.00
C ASP A 357 16.62 4.48 9.25
N ALA A 358 17.48 4.09 10.19
CA ALA A 358 17.77 2.68 10.43
C ALA A 358 16.63 1.95 11.16
N LEU A 359 15.89 2.64 12.03
CA LEU A 359 14.72 2.10 12.73
C LEU A 359 13.54 1.93 11.76
N GLU A 360 13.31 2.91 10.89
CA GLU A 360 12.31 2.81 9.82
C GLU A 360 12.60 1.61 8.90
N TYR A 361 13.85 1.48 8.44
CA TYR A 361 14.28 0.35 7.60
C TYR A 361 14.11 -1.00 8.31
N PHE A 362 14.48 -1.09 9.59
CA PHE A 362 14.30 -2.29 10.40
C PHE A 362 12.81 -2.69 10.53
N VAL A 363 11.94 -1.72 10.82
CA VAL A 363 10.50 -1.96 10.95
C VAL A 363 9.91 -2.43 9.62
N ASP A 364 10.23 -1.78 8.51
CA ASP A 364 9.64 -2.09 7.22
C ASP A 364 10.16 -3.39 6.59
N CYS A 365 11.43 -3.74 6.82
CA CYS A 365 12.05 -4.92 6.22
C CYS A 365 11.96 -6.19 7.07
N LEU A 366 11.86 -6.08 8.41
CA LEU A 366 11.95 -7.24 9.31
C LEU A 366 10.76 -7.42 10.25
N ILE A 367 10.07 -6.34 10.65
CA ILE A 367 8.93 -6.42 11.57
C ILE A 367 7.62 -6.53 10.80
N ARG A 368 7.33 -5.55 9.95
CA ARG A 368 6.07 -5.43 9.21
C ARG A 368 5.79 -6.65 8.32
N PRO A 369 6.76 -7.23 7.58
CA PRO A 369 6.51 -8.40 6.75
C PRO A 369 6.01 -9.61 7.55
N VAL A 370 6.55 -9.84 8.76
CA VAL A 370 6.16 -10.96 9.62
C VAL A 370 4.70 -10.82 10.06
N VAL A 371 4.34 -9.64 10.57
CA VAL A 371 2.96 -9.36 11.02
C VAL A 371 1.98 -9.41 9.85
N LYS A 372 2.37 -8.85 8.69
CA LYS A 372 1.55 -8.82 7.48
C LYS A 372 1.28 -10.22 6.93
N VAL A 373 2.30 -11.08 6.84
CA VAL A 373 2.14 -12.47 6.39
C VAL A 373 1.25 -13.25 7.35
N PHE A 374 1.52 -13.19 8.66
CA PHE A 374 0.70 -13.84 9.69
C PHE A 374 -0.77 -13.40 9.60
N ARG A 375 -1.02 -12.08 9.54
CA ARG A 375 -2.36 -11.50 9.49
C ARG A 375 -3.07 -11.87 8.19
N ARG A 376 -2.40 -11.80 7.04
CA ARG A 376 -3.02 -12.07 5.72
C ARG A 376 -3.38 -13.55 5.56
N THR A 377 -2.52 -14.48 5.98
CA THR A 377 -2.84 -15.92 5.91
C THR A 377 -4.00 -16.28 6.85
N LEU A 378 -4.04 -15.68 8.05
CA LEU A 378 -5.11 -15.97 9.01
C LEU A 378 -6.43 -15.30 8.62
N ASP A 379 -6.44 -13.99 8.39
CA ASP A 379 -7.67 -13.22 8.18
C ASP A 379 -8.34 -13.53 6.83
N GLU A 380 -7.56 -13.75 5.76
CA GLU A 380 -8.15 -13.98 4.43
C GLU A 380 -8.37 -15.45 4.10
N TYR A 381 -7.47 -16.33 4.57
CA TYR A 381 -7.46 -17.75 4.22
C TYR A 381 -7.85 -18.69 5.37
N GLY A 382 -7.95 -18.20 6.61
CA GLY A 382 -8.18 -19.05 7.77
C GLY A 382 -7.00 -19.97 8.10
N VAL A 383 -5.80 -19.64 7.61
CA VAL A 383 -4.57 -20.42 7.79
C VAL A 383 -3.68 -19.75 8.83
N GLY A 384 -3.55 -20.37 10.00
CA GLY A 384 -2.69 -19.86 11.04
C GLY A 384 -1.27 -20.40 10.96
N LEU A 385 -0.29 -19.48 11.00
CA LEU A 385 1.12 -19.79 11.08
C LEU A 385 1.54 -19.80 12.57
N PHE A 386 1.51 -20.97 13.22
CA PHE A 386 1.66 -21.06 14.69
C PHE A 386 3.11 -21.28 15.17
N ASN A 387 4.05 -21.56 14.26
CA ASN A 387 5.47 -21.74 14.56
C ASN A 387 6.31 -20.58 14.02
N LEU A 388 6.03 -19.34 14.39
CA LEU A 388 6.84 -18.18 13.94
C LEU A 388 8.04 -17.91 14.87
N HIS A 389 8.70 -18.97 15.34
CA HIS A 389 9.87 -18.90 16.23
C HIS A 389 11.20 -19.00 15.46
N GLU A 390 12.32 -18.83 16.18
CA GLU A 390 13.65 -18.63 15.59
C GLU A 390 14.21 -19.74 14.67
N LYS A 391 13.68 -20.97 14.76
CA LYS A 391 14.10 -22.10 13.92
C LYS A 391 13.30 -22.18 12.61
N ASN A 392 12.10 -21.60 12.59
CA ASN A 392 11.16 -21.74 11.48
C ASN A 392 10.92 -20.43 10.71
N LEU A 393 11.21 -19.29 11.36
CA LEU A 393 11.18 -17.98 10.73
C LEU A 393 12.55 -17.63 10.16
N ALA A 394 12.59 -17.28 8.88
CA ALA A 394 13.78 -16.75 8.22
C ALA A 394 13.43 -15.52 7.38
N PHE A 395 14.45 -14.79 6.94
CA PHE A 395 14.32 -13.62 6.08
C PHE A 395 15.11 -13.86 4.82
N GLU A 396 14.50 -13.58 3.67
CA GLU A 396 15.23 -13.64 2.43
C GLU A 396 16.15 -12.42 2.31
N ALA A 397 17.41 -12.69 1.97
CA ALA A 397 18.39 -11.68 1.68
C ALA A 397 19.15 -12.03 0.40
N THR A 398 19.68 -10.99 -0.23
CA THR A 398 20.68 -11.10 -1.29
C THR A 398 21.99 -11.70 -0.76
N LEU A 399 22.90 -12.06 -1.66
CA LEU A 399 24.21 -12.64 -1.29
C LEU A 399 25.14 -11.64 -0.56
N ASP A 400 24.87 -10.34 -0.63
CA ASP A 400 25.49 -9.26 0.14
C ASP A 400 24.74 -8.91 1.43
N MET A 401 23.74 -9.73 1.80
CA MET A 401 22.97 -9.64 3.05
C MET A 401 22.06 -8.40 3.12
N THR A 402 21.51 -7.99 1.98
CA THR A 402 20.46 -6.98 1.90
C THR A 402 19.11 -7.70 1.91
N PRO A 403 18.21 -7.44 2.89
CA PRO A 403 16.87 -8.02 2.91
C PRO A 403 16.06 -7.67 1.67
N THR A 404 15.31 -8.64 1.17
CA THR A 404 14.36 -8.44 0.06
C THR A 404 12.96 -8.02 0.54
N GLN A 405 12.78 -7.84 1.85
CA GLN A 405 11.48 -7.68 2.54
C GLN A 405 10.59 -8.94 2.56
N ARG A 406 11.07 -10.09 2.04
CA ARG A 406 10.34 -11.36 2.13
C ARG A 406 10.71 -12.14 3.39
N VAL A 407 9.67 -12.61 4.06
CA VAL A 407 9.76 -13.62 5.10
C VAL A 407 9.80 -14.99 4.44
N VAL A 408 10.68 -15.86 4.93
CA VAL A 408 10.79 -17.24 4.49
C VAL A 408 10.23 -18.15 5.57
N ILE A 409 9.14 -18.85 5.25
CA ILE A 409 8.53 -19.85 6.13
C ILE A 409 9.12 -21.21 5.79
N ASN A 410 9.82 -21.80 6.77
CA ASN A 410 10.65 -22.97 6.58
C ASN A 410 9.86 -24.29 6.70
N ASP A 411 8.88 -24.40 7.58
CA ASP A 411 8.17 -25.63 7.95
C ASP A 411 6.70 -25.30 8.21
N PHE A 412 5.82 -26.15 7.68
CA PHE A 412 4.36 -26.03 7.78
C PHE A 412 3.73 -27.18 8.61
N GLY A 413 4.53 -28.02 9.28
CA GLY A 413 4.07 -29.21 9.99
C GLY A 413 3.04 -28.96 11.10
N ASP A 414 3.01 -27.75 11.67
CA ASP A 414 2.01 -27.30 12.67
C ASP A 414 1.08 -26.20 12.10
N VAL A 415 0.76 -26.25 10.81
CA VAL A 415 -0.32 -25.44 10.23
C VAL A 415 -1.67 -25.98 10.71
N TRP A 416 -2.46 -25.08 11.31
CA TRP A 416 -3.83 -25.37 11.70
C TRP A 416 -4.82 -24.56 10.85
N LEU A 417 -5.96 -25.21 10.61
CA LEU A 417 -7.00 -24.82 9.66
C LEU A 417 -8.31 -24.64 10.43
N ASP A 418 -8.83 -23.41 10.51
CA ASP A 418 -10.16 -23.19 11.10
C ASP A 418 -11.25 -23.43 10.05
N LYS A 419 -12.01 -24.52 10.15
CA LYS A 419 -13.11 -24.80 9.22
C LYS A 419 -14.16 -23.68 9.14
N ASN A 420 -14.31 -22.85 10.18
CA ASN A 420 -15.27 -21.74 10.21
C ASN A 420 -14.73 -20.44 9.58
N LEU A 421 -13.40 -20.27 9.47
CA LEU A 421 -12.76 -19.10 8.82
C LEU A 421 -12.36 -19.39 7.36
N MET A 422 -12.57 -20.62 6.90
CA MET A 422 -12.08 -21.11 5.63
C MET A 422 -12.92 -20.66 4.44
N HIS A 423 -12.24 -20.18 3.41
CA HIS A 423 -12.87 -19.74 2.15
C HIS A 423 -13.10 -20.92 1.18
N GLU A 424 -14.23 -20.96 0.47
CA GLU A 424 -14.60 -22.05 -0.50
C GLU A 424 -13.52 -22.45 -1.53
N ARG A 425 -12.57 -21.56 -1.89
CA ARG A 425 -11.50 -21.87 -2.85
C ARG A 425 -10.29 -22.60 -2.23
N SER A 426 -10.02 -22.40 -0.95
CA SER A 426 -8.89 -23.03 -0.23
C SER A 426 -9.32 -24.27 0.58
N THR A 427 -10.61 -24.34 0.92
CA THR A 427 -11.25 -25.37 1.76
C THR A 427 -11.01 -26.79 1.29
N LYS A 428 -11.22 -27.12 0.01
CA LYS A 428 -11.26 -28.53 -0.40
C LYS A 428 -9.88 -29.18 -0.44
N ALA A 429 -8.88 -28.54 -1.07
CA ALA A 429 -7.56 -29.15 -1.24
C ALA A 429 -6.79 -29.28 0.09
N LEU A 430 -6.75 -28.21 0.90
CA LEU A 430 -6.09 -28.25 2.21
C LEU A 430 -6.84 -29.16 3.20
N ALA A 431 -8.18 -29.16 3.22
CA ALA A 431 -8.93 -30.07 4.08
C ALA A 431 -8.86 -31.54 3.62
N ASP A 432 -8.78 -31.82 2.31
CA ASP A 432 -8.59 -33.18 1.77
C ASP A 432 -7.17 -33.71 2.07
N VAL A 433 -6.15 -32.84 2.03
CA VAL A 433 -4.77 -33.16 2.49
C VAL A 433 -4.75 -33.44 4.00
N HIS A 434 -5.50 -32.66 4.79
CA HIS A 434 -5.71 -32.91 6.22
C HIS A 434 -6.67 -34.09 6.50
N GLY A 435 -7.42 -34.58 5.50
CA GLY A 435 -8.33 -35.72 5.57
C GLY A 435 -7.64 -37.09 5.58
N VAL A 436 -6.30 -37.12 5.50
CA VAL A 436 -5.47 -38.27 5.84
C VAL A 436 -5.32 -38.32 7.36
N ASP A 437 -6.35 -38.83 8.03
CA ASP A 437 -6.45 -39.19 9.45
C ASP A 437 -5.43 -38.52 10.40
N THR A 438 -5.62 -37.23 10.69
CA THR A 438 -5.24 -36.73 12.01
C THR A 438 -6.52 -36.53 12.79
N THR A 439 -6.97 -37.61 13.44
CA THR A 439 -7.56 -37.42 14.77
C THR A 439 -6.71 -36.40 15.52
N ALA A 440 -7.33 -35.62 16.40
CA ALA A 440 -6.63 -34.75 17.34
C ALA A 440 -5.64 -35.51 18.27
N GLY A 441 -5.17 -36.71 17.93
CA GLY A 441 -4.23 -37.56 18.62
C GLY A 441 -2.83 -36.97 18.77
N ASP A 442 -2.29 -36.30 17.73
CA ASP A 442 -0.85 -35.98 17.63
C ASP A 442 -0.42 -34.58 18.10
N LEU A 443 -1.38 -33.72 18.43
CA LEU A 443 -1.12 -32.49 19.16
C LEU A 443 -0.95 -32.84 20.65
N HIS A 444 -0.03 -32.15 21.34
CA HIS A 444 0.07 -32.27 22.80
C HIS A 444 -1.34 -32.14 23.41
N PRO A 445 -1.75 -32.94 24.41
CA PRO A 445 -3.12 -32.88 24.95
C PRO A 445 -3.62 -31.48 25.30
N ALA A 446 -2.71 -30.61 25.75
CA ALA A 446 -2.98 -29.19 26.05
C ALA A 446 -3.16 -28.27 24.82
N LEU A 447 -2.86 -28.74 23.61
CA LEU A 447 -2.96 -28.03 22.32
C LEU A 447 -4.12 -28.55 21.45
N LYS A 448 -4.97 -29.43 21.98
CA LYS A 448 -6.09 -30.04 21.22
C LYS A 448 -7.30 -29.12 21.10
N GLU A 449 -7.38 -28.07 21.94
CA GLU A 449 -8.43 -27.07 21.84
C GLU A 449 -8.00 -25.93 20.91
N PRO A 450 -8.86 -25.48 19.95
CA PRO A 450 -8.53 -24.40 19.01
C PRO A 450 -7.90 -23.17 19.67
N GLY A 451 -8.46 -22.72 20.81
CA GLY A 451 -7.96 -21.54 21.53
C GLY A 451 -6.51 -21.67 22.02
N SER A 452 -6.06 -22.88 22.36
CA SER A 452 -4.70 -23.12 22.87
C SER A 452 -3.62 -23.05 21.78
N LEU A 453 -3.92 -23.48 20.55
CA LEU A 453 -3.02 -23.37 19.39
C LEU A 453 -2.83 -21.93 18.95
N ILE A 454 -3.92 -21.16 18.98
CA ILE A 454 -3.89 -19.76 18.56
C ILE A 454 -3.12 -18.94 19.58
N GLN A 455 -3.35 -19.18 20.86
CA GLN A 455 -2.54 -18.62 21.92
C GLN A 455 -1.06 -18.97 21.74
N TYR A 456 -0.73 -20.20 21.36
CA TYR A 456 0.64 -20.61 21.07
C TYR A 456 1.25 -19.84 19.89
N GLY A 457 0.56 -19.71 18.75
CA GLY A 457 1.08 -18.92 17.63
C GLY A 457 1.23 -17.44 17.94
N MET A 458 0.27 -16.87 18.68
CA MET A 458 0.38 -15.49 19.15
C MET A 458 1.60 -15.29 20.08
N ASN A 459 1.88 -16.26 20.96
CA ASN A 459 3.07 -16.24 21.81
C ASN A 459 4.35 -16.30 20.96
N THR A 460 4.45 -17.25 20.01
CA THR A 460 5.66 -17.36 19.17
C THR A 460 5.90 -16.12 18.33
N LEU A 461 4.85 -15.50 17.79
CA LEU A 461 4.92 -14.22 17.09
C LEU A 461 5.42 -13.11 18.03
N TYR A 462 4.80 -12.97 19.20
CA TYR A 462 5.15 -11.95 20.17
C TYR A 462 6.61 -12.08 20.65
N ASP A 463 7.04 -13.29 20.96
CA ASP A 463 8.40 -13.59 21.43
C ASP A 463 9.44 -13.27 20.34
N SER A 464 9.19 -13.66 19.08
CA SER A 464 10.08 -13.35 17.97
C SER A 464 10.18 -11.85 17.68
N LEU A 465 9.06 -11.12 17.70
CA LEU A 465 9.03 -9.66 17.54
C LEU A 465 9.77 -8.99 18.71
N GLY A 466 9.55 -9.45 19.94
CA GLY A 466 10.22 -8.96 21.14
C GLY A 466 11.73 -9.19 21.11
N ALA A 467 12.17 -10.36 20.65
CA ALA A 467 13.59 -10.69 20.51
C ALA A 467 14.28 -9.78 19.48
N MET A 468 13.68 -9.60 18.29
CA MET A 468 14.20 -8.67 17.27
C MET A 468 14.27 -7.22 17.80
N THR A 469 13.20 -6.76 18.46
CA THR A 469 13.13 -5.43 19.07
C THR A 469 14.22 -5.23 20.11
N SER A 470 14.45 -6.23 20.97
CA SER A 470 15.46 -6.19 22.01
C SER A 470 16.88 -6.14 21.44
N VAL A 471 17.19 -7.01 20.46
CA VAL A 471 18.52 -7.00 19.83
C VAL A 471 18.77 -5.68 19.10
N PHE A 472 17.81 -5.18 18.31
CA PHE A 472 17.93 -3.90 17.61
C PHE A 472 18.21 -2.74 18.58
N SER A 473 17.47 -2.68 19.70
CA SER A 473 17.61 -1.62 20.71
C SER A 473 18.99 -1.56 21.37
N ASN A 474 19.79 -2.62 21.27
CA ASN A 474 21.14 -2.68 21.84
C ASN A 474 22.24 -2.64 20.75
N LEU A 475 21.88 -2.44 19.48
CA LEU A 475 22.86 -2.34 18.41
C LEU A 475 23.66 -1.03 18.51
N PRO A 476 24.99 -1.09 18.36
CA PRO A 476 25.83 0.11 18.31
C PRO A 476 25.74 0.75 16.91
N LEU A 477 24.62 1.42 16.62
CA LEU A 477 24.42 2.17 15.37
C LEU A 477 24.93 3.62 15.51
N PRO A 478 25.31 4.28 14.40
CA PRO A 478 25.61 5.72 14.40
C PRO A 478 24.43 6.56 14.89
N GLU A 479 23.22 6.19 14.49
CA GLU A 479 21.96 6.75 14.98
C GLU A 479 21.65 6.20 16.38
N ARG A 480 21.28 7.07 17.33
CA ARG A 480 20.94 6.66 18.70
C ARG A 480 19.43 6.64 18.88
N TYR A 481 18.92 5.47 19.28
CA TYR A 481 17.50 5.28 19.63
C TYR A 481 17.39 4.84 21.08
N THR A 482 16.39 5.37 21.78
CA THR A 482 15.98 4.88 23.08
C THR A 482 15.18 3.57 22.93
N LYS A 483 15.17 2.74 23.99
CA LYS A 483 14.38 1.50 23.99
C LYS A 483 12.88 1.74 23.77
N ASP A 484 12.37 2.87 24.24
CA ASP A 484 10.96 3.22 24.11
C ASP A 484 10.62 3.71 22.70
N GLU A 485 11.50 4.46 22.03
CA GLU A 485 11.33 4.82 20.61
C GLU A 485 11.22 3.58 19.72
N VAL A 486 12.15 2.62 19.88
CA VAL A 486 12.13 1.36 19.11
C VAL A 486 10.85 0.58 19.40
N ARG A 487 10.49 0.42 20.68
CA ARG A 487 9.27 -0.30 21.09
C ARG A 487 8.00 0.37 20.52
N ASN A 488 7.94 1.70 20.54
CA ASN A 488 6.80 2.45 20.03
C ASN A 488 6.67 2.30 18.51
N ALA A 489 7.78 2.37 17.76
CA ALA A 489 7.78 2.14 16.32
C ALA A 489 7.29 0.72 15.95
N VAL A 490 7.77 -0.31 16.67
CA VAL A 490 7.31 -1.69 16.48
C VAL A 490 5.85 -1.86 16.85
N ASN A 491 5.40 -1.33 17.99
CA ASN A 491 4.00 -1.38 18.40
C ASN A 491 3.09 -0.66 17.40
N ALA A 492 3.52 0.48 16.86
CA ALA A 492 2.79 1.21 15.84
C ALA A 492 2.62 0.39 14.57
N ALA A 493 3.69 -0.30 14.11
CA ALA A 493 3.61 -1.20 12.96
C ALA A 493 2.66 -2.38 13.21
N ILE A 494 2.72 -3.01 14.39
CA ILE A 494 1.81 -4.11 14.76
C ILE A 494 0.36 -3.61 14.80
N ALA A 495 0.11 -2.48 15.47
CA ALA A 495 -1.21 -1.86 15.54
C ALA A 495 -1.76 -1.57 14.15
N GLN A 496 -0.95 -1.00 13.25
CA GLN A 496 -1.35 -0.76 11.87
C GLN A 496 -1.78 -2.04 11.15
N GLU A 497 -0.99 -3.12 11.24
CA GLU A 497 -1.28 -4.35 10.50
C GLU A 497 -2.46 -5.16 11.08
N MET A 498 -2.76 -5.00 12.38
CA MET A 498 -3.81 -5.73 13.11
C MET A 498 -5.18 -5.01 13.16
N ARG A 499 -5.33 -3.88 12.44
CA ARG A 499 -6.61 -3.17 12.32
C ARG A 499 -7.52 -3.75 11.23
N PHE A 500 -8.84 -3.65 11.47
CA PHE A 500 -9.91 -4.02 10.54
C PHE A 500 -9.88 -5.51 10.15
N LEU A 501 -9.65 -6.37 11.14
CA LEU A 501 -9.77 -7.82 11.00
C LEU A 501 -11.24 -8.22 10.81
N ARG A 502 -11.51 -9.40 10.24
CA ARG A 502 -12.86 -9.99 10.22
C ARG A 502 -13.34 -10.26 11.65
N ALA A 503 -14.64 -10.21 11.88
CA ALA A 503 -15.25 -10.44 13.19
C ALA A 503 -14.75 -11.73 13.85
N ASP A 504 -14.75 -12.81 13.07
CA ASP A 504 -14.32 -14.12 13.55
C ASP A 504 -12.83 -14.17 13.86
N THR A 505 -11.97 -13.58 13.01
CA THR A 505 -10.53 -13.43 13.28
C THR A 505 -10.24 -12.58 14.51
N ALA A 506 -10.97 -11.47 14.68
CA ALA A 506 -10.81 -10.59 15.83
C ALA A 506 -11.25 -11.29 17.12
N LYS A 507 -12.36 -12.03 17.10
CA LYS A 507 -12.80 -12.87 18.22
C LYS A 507 -11.76 -13.93 18.56
N LEU A 508 -11.13 -14.50 17.54
CA LEU A 508 -10.09 -15.51 17.68
C LEU A 508 -8.83 -14.96 18.40
N LEU A 509 -8.36 -13.80 17.98
CA LEU A 509 -7.14 -13.16 18.49
C LEU A 509 -7.37 -12.32 19.76
N GLY A 510 -8.61 -11.91 20.01
CA GLY A 510 -9.02 -11.01 21.09
C GLY A 510 -9.25 -11.68 22.45
N THR A 511 -8.82 -12.94 22.64
CA THR A 511 -9.00 -13.64 23.92
C THR A 511 -8.20 -12.97 25.04
N ALA A 512 -8.83 -12.80 26.22
CA ALA A 512 -8.58 -11.73 27.19
C ALA A 512 -7.23 -11.72 27.96
N ALA A 513 -6.22 -12.48 27.56
CA ALA A 513 -4.96 -12.62 28.28
C ALA A 513 -3.71 -12.13 27.53
N HIS A 514 -3.66 -12.15 26.18
CA HIS A 514 -2.41 -12.00 25.44
C HIS A 514 -1.97 -10.52 25.21
N PRO A 515 -0.66 -10.18 25.26
CA PRO A 515 -0.17 -8.82 24.98
C PRO A 515 -0.50 -8.27 23.59
N LEU A 516 -0.53 -9.12 22.55
CA LEU A 516 -0.93 -8.69 21.20
C LEU A 516 -2.44 -8.40 21.07
N GLY A 517 -3.27 -8.90 21.99
CA GLY A 517 -4.71 -8.71 21.96
C GLY A 517 -5.12 -7.24 21.97
N ARG A 518 -4.30 -6.35 22.55
CA ARG A 518 -4.55 -4.90 22.56
C ARG A 518 -4.47 -4.23 21.19
N PHE A 519 -3.87 -4.90 20.21
CA PHE A 519 -3.74 -4.40 18.83
C PHE A 519 -4.81 -4.93 17.90
N VAL A 520 -5.57 -5.95 18.34
CA VAL A 520 -6.65 -6.56 17.57
C VAL A 520 -7.79 -5.56 17.48
N HIS A 521 -8.12 -5.17 16.26
CA HIS A 521 -9.19 -4.20 16.02
C HIS A 521 -10.11 -4.67 14.89
N HIS A 522 -11.42 -4.51 15.10
CA HIS A 522 -12.49 -4.87 14.18
C HIS A 522 -13.66 -3.91 14.35
N VAL A 523 -14.33 -3.60 13.24
CA VAL A 523 -15.60 -2.87 13.21
C VAL A 523 -16.69 -3.85 12.83
N SER A 524 -17.73 -3.98 13.67
CA SER A 524 -18.85 -4.88 13.38
C SER A 524 -19.64 -4.44 12.15
N ASN A 525 -20.19 -5.41 11.40
CA ASN A 525 -21.05 -5.10 10.25
C ASN A 525 -22.23 -4.21 10.66
N ALA A 526 -22.81 -4.43 11.85
CA ALA A 526 -23.89 -3.59 12.37
C ALA A 526 -23.44 -2.13 12.55
N GLN A 527 -22.31 -1.90 13.22
CA GLN A 527 -21.75 -0.55 13.38
C GLN A 527 -21.41 0.09 12.03
N GLN A 528 -20.78 -0.66 11.11
CA GLN A 528 -20.45 -0.18 9.77
C GLN A 528 -21.68 0.31 9.02
N THR A 529 -22.76 -0.48 9.02
CA THR A 529 -24.03 -0.12 8.39
C THR A 529 -24.60 1.15 8.99
N VAL A 530 -24.71 1.23 10.31
CA VAL A 530 -25.29 2.40 11.00
C VAL A 530 -24.53 3.69 10.68
N LEU A 531 -23.19 3.67 10.83
CA LEU A 531 -22.38 4.87 10.59
C LEU A 531 -22.39 5.29 9.11
N THR A 532 -22.38 4.33 8.18
CA THR A 532 -22.43 4.60 6.74
C THR A 532 -23.80 5.11 6.30
N ASP A 533 -24.90 4.56 6.84
CA ASP A 533 -26.27 4.97 6.50
C ASP A 533 -26.54 6.42 6.90
N VAL A 534 -26.01 6.87 8.04
CA VAL A 534 -26.09 8.28 8.45
C VAL A 534 -25.35 9.18 7.45
N ILE A 535 -24.14 8.80 7.03
CA ILE A 535 -23.37 9.54 6.01
C ILE A 535 -24.16 9.61 4.69
N GLU A 536 -24.76 8.51 4.23
CA GLU A 536 -25.54 8.50 2.99
C GLU A 536 -26.80 9.34 3.07
N ARG A 537 -27.52 9.31 4.20
CA ARG A 537 -28.66 10.22 4.45
C ARG A 537 -28.26 11.68 4.40
N VAL A 538 -27.11 12.03 5.01
CA VAL A 538 -26.55 13.39 4.91
C VAL A 538 -26.25 13.75 3.45
N ARG A 539 -25.60 12.85 2.69
CA ARG A 539 -25.29 13.07 1.27
C ARG A 539 -26.53 13.29 0.43
N GLU A 540 -27.60 12.56 0.70
CA GLU A 540 -28.90 12.71 0.04
C GLU A 540 -29.49 14.09 0.33
N LYS A 541 -29.61 14.48 1.60
CA LYS A 541 -30.12 15.79 2.00
C LYS A 541 -29.29 16.96 1.47
N ALA A 542 -27.97 16.85 1.54
CA ALA A 542 -27.07 17.83 0.94
C ALA A 542 -27.24 17.92 -0.59
N ARG A 543 -27.55 16.80 -1.26
CA ARG A 543 -27.83 16.78 -2.71
C ARG A 543 -29.17 17.42 -3.03
N ASP A 544 -30.18 17.20 -2.22
CA ASP A 544 -31.49 17.84 -2.40
C ASP A 544 -31.39 19.35 -2.20
N ARG A 545 -30.69 19.79 -1.15
CA ARG A 545 -30.41 21.21 -0.92
C ARG A 545 -29.61 21.87 -2.06
N ARG A 546 -28.67 21.14 -2.67
CA ARG A 546 -27.97 21.63 -3.88
C ARG A 546 -28.90 21.85 -5.07
N ARG A 547 -30.02 21.14 -5.14
CA ARG A 547 -31.05 21.31 -6.19
C ARG A 547 -32.08 22.37 -5.82
N ASP A 548 -32.40 22.48 -4.53
CA ASP A 548 -33.30 23.47 -3.96
C ASP A 548 -32.64 24.18 -2.77
N PRO A 549 -32.02 25.35 -2.99
CA PRO A 549 -31.35 26.10 -1.94
C PRO A 549 -32.25 26.59 -0.80
N SER A 550 -33.58 26.50 -0.92
CA SER A 550 -34.52 26.84 0.15
C SER A 550 -34.57 25.80 1.27
N LEU A 551 -34.07 24.59 1.01
CA LEU A 551 -33.99 23.53 2.01
C LEU A 551 -32.91 23.82 3.05
N LEU A 552 -33.17 23.40 4.29
CA LEU A 552 -32.26 23.57 5.42
C LEU A 552 -31.00 22.68 5.27
N PRO A 553 -29.83 23.12 5.78
CA PRO A 553 -28.64 22.28 5.86
C PRO A 553 -28.91 21.02 6.71
N PRO A 554 -28.39 19.83 6.34
CA PRO A 554 -28.45 18.67 7.20
C PRO A 554 -27.53 18.83 8.41
N VAL A 555 -28.00 18.46 9.60
CA VAL A 555 -27.25 18.53 10.85
C VAL A 555 -27.23 17.19 11.56
N VAL A 556 -26.07 16.80 12.07
CA VAL A 556 -25.93 15.64 12.96
C VAL A 556 -25.66 16.13 14.38
N VAL A 557 -26.50 15.69 15.32
CA VAL A 557 -26.40 16.05 16.73
C VAL A 557 -25.65 14.93 17.46
N VAL A 558 -24.61 15.30 18.21
CA VAL A 558 -23.75 14.34 18.91
C VAL A 558 -23.62 14.77 20.38
N ASP A 559 -24.01 13.89 21.29
CA ASP A 559 -23.79 14.10 22.72
C ASP A 559 -22.32 13.94 23.11
N LEU A 560 -21.92 14.52 24.25
CA LEU A 560 -20.56 14.43 24.75
C LEU A 560 -20.31 13.26 25.70
N ASP A 561 -20.90 13.29 26.89
CA ASP A 561 -20.55 12.36 27.97
C ASP A 561 -21.01 10.94 27.64
N LEU A 562 -20.09 9.97 27.64
CA LEU A 562 -20.34 8.58 27.20
C LEU A 562 -20.76 8.44 25.72
N CYS A 563 -20.55 9.48 24.91
CA CYS A 563 -20.82 9.48 23.48
C CYS A 563 -19.58 9.98 22.71
N ALA A 564 -19.41 11.29 22.49
CA ALA A 564 -18.20 11.85 21.88
C ALA A 564 -16.95 11.78 22.78
N PHE A 565 -17.15 11.67 24.09
CA PHE A 565 -16.09 11.48 25.07
C PHE A 565 -16.16 10.10 25.72
N THR A 566 -14.98 9.52 25.94
CA THR A 566 -14.77 8.30 26.71
C THR A 566 -14.17 8.65 28.09
N PRO A 567 -14.99 8.94 29.11
CA PRO A 567 -14.53 9.36 30.44
C PRO A 567 -14.06 8.18 31.31
N ARG A 568 -13.26 7.26 30.76
CA ARG A 568 -12.89 6.01 31.46
C ARG A 568 -12.05 6.28 32.69
N LEU A 569 -10.96 7.03 32.55
CA LEU A 569 -10.08 7.35 33.66
C LEU A 569 -10.81 8.19 34.72
N ARG A 570 -11.74 9.05 34.29
CA ARG A 570 -12.65 9.78 35.19
C ARG A 570 -13.53 8.81 36.01
N ALA A 571 -14.12 7.81 35.38
CA ALA A 571 -14.88 6.76 36.06
C ALA A 571 -14.02 5.96 37.06
N GLU A 572 -12.80 5.57 36.68
CA GLU A 572 -11.88 4.83 37.54
C GLU A 572 -11.49 5.65 38.79
N VAL A 573 -11.15 6.93 38.61
CA VAL A 573 -10.82 7.84 39.73
C VAL A 573 -12.04 8.06 40.63
N ALA A 574 -13.23 8.25 40.06
CA ALA A 574 -14.47 8.43 40.82
C ALA A 574 -14.82 7.16 41.63
N LEU A 575 -14.68 5.97 41.04
CA LEU A 575 -14.86 4.70 41.74
C LEU A 575 -13.87 4.54 42.88
N SER A 576 -12.59 4.82 42.65
CA SER A 576 -11.57 4.71 43.68
C SER A 576 -11.89 5.61 44.89
N ARG A 577 -12.28 6.88 44.64
CA ARG A 577 -12.69 7.84 45.70
C ARG A 577 -13.94 7.37 46.47
N VAL A 578 -14.95 6.87 45.77
CA VAL A 578 -16.15 6.32 46.40
C VAL A 578 -15.84 5.03 47.15
N GLY A 579 -14.95 4.19 46.62
CA GLY A 579 -14.44 2.99 47.28
C GLY A 579 -13.74 3.31 48.59
N ASP A 580 -12.98 4.41 48.65
CA ASP A 580 -12.38 4.93 49.88
C ASP A 580 -13.45 5.36 50.90
N ALA A 581 -14.44 6.13 50.45
CA ALA A 581 -15.48 6.67 51.32
C ALA A 581 -16.42 5.58 51.89
N PHE A 582 -16.71 4.53 51.13
CA PHE A 582 -17.66 3.49 51.50
C PHE A 582 -17.01 2.14 51.83
N GLY A 583 -15.67 2.03 51.76
CA GLY A 583 -14.92 0.83 52.10
C GLY A 583 -15.19 -0.35 51.16
N ILE A 584 -15.07 -0.14 49.85
CA ILE A 584 -15.26 -1.16 48.79
C ILE A 584 -13.93 -1.35 48.08
N GLU A 585 -13.23 -2.46 48.36
CA GLU A 585 -11.85 -2.66 47.90
C GLU A 585 -11.76 -2.91 46.38
N GLU A 586 -12.78 -3.52 45.80
CA GLU A 586 -12.85 -3.86 44.36
C GLU A 586 -12.83 -2.61 43.49
N PHE A 587 -13.40 -1.50 43.97
CA PHE A 587 -13.37 -0.23 43.24
C PHE A 587 -11.95 0.32 43.07
N ARG A 588 -10.99 -0.08 43.92
CA ARG A 588 -9.58 0.29 43.82
C ARG A 588 -8.75 -0.64 42.92
N LYS A 589 -9.28 -1.84 42.63
CA LYS A 589 -8.58 -2.92 41.92
C LYS A 589 -9.04 -3.08 40.47
N ILE A 590 -9.77 -2.11 39.93
CA ILE A 590 -10.24 -2.13 38.55
C ILE A 590 -9.03 -2.17 37.62
N SER A 591 -8.97 -3.19 36.77
CA SER A 591 -7.92 -3.33 35.77
C SER A 591 -8.27 -2.54 34.51
N ALA A 592 -7.27 -2.17 33.72
CA ALA A 592 -7.49 -1.52 32.41
C ALA A 592 -8.31 -2.39 31.43
N ARG A 593 -8.50 -3.69 31.71
CA ARG A 593 -9.31 -4.63 30.91
C ARG A 593 -10.73 -4.81 31.44
N SER A 594 -11.04 -4.27 32.61
CA SER A 594 -12.34 -4.39 33.25
C SER A 594 -13.30 -3.32 32.73
N ASN A 595 -14.59 -3.63 32.64
CA ASN A 595 -15.60 -2.61 32.44
C ASN A 595 -15.71 -1.70 33.68
N VAL A 596 -16.00 -0.42 33.46
CA VAL A 596 -16.36 0.54 34.51
C VAL A 596 -17.84 0.93 34.38
N PRO A 597 -18.54 1.26 35.47
CA PRO A 597 -19.90 1.75 35.40
C PRO A 597 -19.97 3.11 34.71
N PRO A 598 -21.00 3.36 33.88
CA PRO A 598 -21.42 4.70 33.52
C PRO A 598 -22.12 5.40 34.71
N TYR A 599 -22.43 6.70 34.56
CA TYR A 599 -23.08 7.48 35.61
C TYR A 599 -24.58 7.16 35.78
N HIS A 600 -25.24 6.66 34.73
CA HIS A 600 -26.66 6.32 34.76
C HIS A 600 -26.92 5.02 35.53
N ARG A 601 -28.13 4.90 36.11
CA ARG A 601 -28.48 3.88 37.11
C ARG A 601 -28.38 2.45 36.57
N GLU A 602 -28.84 2.22 35.35
CA GLU A 602 -28.91 0.89 34.73
C GLU A 602 -27.51 0.30 34.48
N GLY A 603 -26.59 1.09 33.92
CA GLY A 603 -25.23 0.64 33.69
C GLY A 603 -24.47 0.45 35.01
N PHE A 604 -24.70 1.30 36.01
CA PHE A 604 -24.13 1.07 37.34
C PHE A 604 -24.63 -0.25 37.96
N ALA A 605 -25.91 -0.58 37.78
CA ALA A 605 -26.46 -1.86 38.24
C ALA A 605 -25.84 -3.07 37.50
N ALA A 606 -25.68 -2.98 36.17
CA ALA A 606 -25.01 -4.01 35.37
C ALA A 606 -23.56 -4.25 35.84
N PHE A 607 -22.82 -3.19 36.17
CA PHE A 607 -21.48 -3.32 36.77
C PHE A 607 -21.51 -4.04 38.12
N LEU A 608 -22.48 -3.74 39.00
CA LEU A 608 -22.59 -4.44 40.28
C LEU A 608 -22.86 -5.94 40.10
N GLU A 609 -23.64 -6.30 39.09
CA GLU A 609 -23.95 -7.69 38.73
C GLU A 609 -22.73 -8.39 38.12
N GLU A 610 -22.04 -7.77 37.17
CA GLU A 610 -20.81 -8.28 36.52
C GLU A 610 -19.76 -8.69 37.56
N PHE A 611 -19.62 -7.89 38.63
CA PHE A 611 -18.64 -8.11 39.69
C PHE A 611 -19.21 -8.86 40.92
N GLY A 612 -20.49 -9.25 40.92
CA GLY A 612 -21.14 -9.94 42.04
C GLY A 612 -21.12 -9.13 43.35
N LEU A 613 -21.14 -7.80 43.25
CA LEU A 613 -20.91 -6.92 44.40
C LEU A 613 -22.09 -6.84 45.35
N ARG A 614 -23.33 -6.99 44.85
CA ARG A 614 -24.54 -7.02 45.69
C ARG A 614 -24.55 -8.23 46.61
N ASP A 615 -24.11 -9.38 46.12
CA ASP A 615 -24.03 -10.61 46.92
C ASP A 615 -22.90 -10.53 47.95
N ARG A 616 -21.77 -9.92 47.58
CA ARG A 616 -20.61 -9.74 48.47
C ARG A 616 -20.85 -8.71 49.57
N TYR A 617 -21.63 -7.66 49.28
CA TYR A 617 -21.93 -6.57 50.20
C TYR A 617 -23.44 -6.28 50.27
N PRO A 618 -24.23 -7.17 50.91
CA PRO A 618 -25.68 -7.06 50.95
C PRO A 618 -26.17 -5.84 51.74
N ASP A 619 -25.41 -5.38 52.73
CA ASP A 619 -25.81 -4.30 53.65
C ASP A 619 -25.40 -2.89 53.17
N LYS A 620 -24.77 -2.76 51.99
CA LYS A 620 -24.30 -1.45 51.48
C LYS A 620 -25.46 -0.64 50.90
N PRO A 621 -25.50 0.70 51.12
CA PRO A 621 -26.55 1.56 50.59
C PRO A 621 -26.28 1.89 49.10
N TRP A 622 -26.51 0.94 48.20
CA TRP A 622 -26.12 1.04 46.78
C TRP A 622 -26.69 2.27 46.06
N ASP A 623 -27.92 2.70 46.36
CA ASP A 623 -28.50 3.94 45.79
C ASP A 623 -27.81 5.22 46.30
N ALA A 624 -27.26 5.22 47.52
CA ALA A 624 -26.46 6.35 48.02
C ALA A 624 -25.05 6.34 47.42
N ILE A 625 -24.47 5.15 47.24
CA ILE A 625 -23.16 4.95 46.61
C ILE A 625 -23.20 5.38 45.14
N GLN A 626 -24.25 5.00 44.40
CA GLN A 626 -24.43 5.39 43.00
C GLN A 626 -24.58 6.92 42.85
N ARG A 627 -25.32 7.58 43.77
CA ARG A 627 -25.38 9.04 43.82
C ARG A 627 -24.02 9.69 44.10
N ALA A 628 -23.31 9.21 45.12
CA ALA A 628 -21.97 9.72 45.44
C ALA A 628 -20.96 9.51 44.29
N TYR A 629 -21.09 8.40 43.56
CA TYR A 629 -20.34 8.14 42.34
C TYR A 629 -20.68 9.14 41.24
N CYS A 630 -21.98 9.36 40.96
CA CYS A 630 -22.42 10.34 39.97
C CYS A 630 -21.91 11.76 40.31
N ASP A 631 -22.05 12.19 41.56
CA ASP A 631 -21.57 13.50 42.03
C ASP A 631 -20.05 13.65 41.87
N THR A 632 -19.30 12.58 42.18
CA THR A 632 -17.83 12.57 42.02
C THR A 632 -17.44 12.53 40.54
N PHE A 633 -18.16 11.80 39.71
CA PHE A 633 -17.90 11.67 38.27
C PHE A 633 -18.04 13.01 37.54
N PHE A 634 -18.97 13.86 37.96
CA PHE A 634 -19.16 15.22 37.43
C PHE A 634 -18.39 16.32 38.19
N ASP A 635 -17.48 15.95 39.11
CA ASP A 635 -16.54 16.90 39.71
C ASP A 635 -15.70 17.58 38.62
N ARG A 636 -15.79 18.91 38.53
CA ARG A 636 -15.07 19.75 37.56
C ARG A 636 -13.57 19.45 37.51
N SER A 637 -12.97 19.08 38.64
CA SER A 637 -11.54 18.77 38.72
C SER A 637 -11.14 17.50 37.95
N LEU A 638 -12.10 16.64 37.60
CA LEU A 638 -11.89 15.38 36.89
C LEU A 638 -12.13 15.48 35.38
N LEU A 639 -12.71 16.57 34.86
CA LEU A 639 -12.96 16.75 33.42
C LEU A 639 -11.67 16.71 32.56
N LYS A 640 -10.51 17.00 33.17
CA LYS A 640 -9.19 16.88 32.52
C LYS A 640 -8.82 15.45 32.10
N TYR A 641 -9.56 14.45 32.56
CA TYR A 641 -9.38 13.05 32.20
C TYR A 641 -10.30 12.60 31.06
N ASP A 642 -11.07 13.51 30.48
CA ASP A 642 -11.88 13.21 29.31
C ASP A 642 -10.98 12.96 28.10
N GLU A 643 -11.21 11.84 27.44
CA GLU A 643 -10.63 11.52 26.14
C GLU A 643 -11.72 11.52 25.07
N VAL A 644 -11.35 11.78 23.83
CA VAL A 644 -12.27 11.70 22.71
C VAL A 644 -12.47 10.24 22.30
N THR A 645 -13.73 9.87 22.04
CA THR A 645 -14.10 8.53 21.58
C THR A 645 -13.41 8.17 20.27
N ALA A 646 -12.92 6.94 20.18
CA ALA A 646 -12.19 6.45 19.01
C ALA A 646 -12.99 6.67 17.71
N GLY A 647 -12.32 7.17 16.67
CA GLY A 647 -12.91 7.45 15.36
C GLY A 647 -13.68 8.77 15.23
N LEU A 648 -13.96 9.50 16.32
CA LEU A 648 -14.84 10.67 16.27
C LEU A 648 -14.37 11.72 15.25
N GLY A 649 -13.12 12.16 15.34
CA GLY A 649 -12.58 13.20 14.45
C GLY A 649 -12.61 12.79 12.97
N GLU A 650 -12.41 11.50 12.66
CA GLU A 650 -12.53 10.99 11.30
C GLU A 650 -13.99 10.93 10.83
N TYR A 651 -14.91 10.50 11.68
CA TYR A 651 -16.33 10.42 11.36
C TYR A 651 -16.95 11.82 11.17
N VAL A 652 -16.60 12.79 12.03
CA VAL A 652 -17.02 14.19 11.88
C VAL A 652 -16.58 14.74 10.53
N ARG A 653 -15.32 14.51 10.12
CA ARG A 653 -14.83 14.92 8.80
C ARG A 653 -15.62 14.25 7.67
N ALA A 654 -15.91 12.96 7.79
CA ALA A 654 -16.72 12.25 6.79
C ALA A 654 -18.16 12.79 6.67
N LEU A 655 -18.76 13.25 7.78
CA LEU A 655 -20.06 13.92 7.80
C LEU A 655 -20.00 15.31 7.16
N GLU A 656 -18.96 16.09 7.50
CA GLU A 656 -18.73 17.42 6.90
C GLU A 656 -18.49 17.32 5.39
N ASP A 657 -17.68 16.36 4.94
CA ASP A 657 -17.43 16.04 3.53
C ASP A 657 -18.72 15.62 2.80
N ALA A 658 -19.62 14.93 3.51
CA ALA A 658 -20.96 14.59 3.02
C ALA A 658 -21.90 15.79 2.93
N GLY A 659 -21.58 16.90 3.60
CA GLY A 659 -22.32 18.16 3.59
C GLY A 659 -23.11 18.46 4.85
N ALA A 660 -22.87 17.75 5.96
CA ALA A 660 -23.49 18.05 7.25
C ALA A 660 -22.74 19.14 8.02
N GLU A 661 -23.48 19.83 8.88
CA GLU A 661 -22.92 20.48 10.06
C GLU A 661 -23.02 19.52 11.25
N VAL A 662 -22.00 19.49 12.12
CA VAL A 662 -22.02 18.66 13.34
C VAL A 662 -22.21 19.55 14.55
N CYS A 663 -23.28 19.30 15.30
CA CYS A 663 -23.61 20.02 16.51
C CYS A 663 -23.35 19.13 17.73
N PHE A 664 -22.46 19.58 18.62
CA PHE A 664 -22.18 18.91 19.88
C PHE A 664 -23.08 19.47 20.97
N ILE A 665 -23.79 18.59 21.67
CA ILE A 665 -24.67 18.96 22.78
C ILE A 665 -24.19 18.32 24.07
N THR A 666 -24.46 18.94 25.20
CA THR A 666 -24.11 18.38 26.51
C THR A 666 -24.97 18.99 27.62
N GLY A 667 -25.18 18.22 28.69
CA GLY A 667 -25.76 18.71 29.95
C GLY A 667 -24.81 19.57 30.79
N ARG A 668 -23.53 19.65 30.42
CA ARG A 668 -22.53 20.51 31.08
C ARG A 668 -22.92 21.98 31.01
N ARG A 669 -22.38 22.74 31.96
CA ARG A 669 -22.71 24.16 32.11
C ARG A 669 -21.81 25.04 31.25
N GLU A 670 -22.30 26.22 30.87
CA GLU A 670 -21.57 27.19 30.05
C GLU A 670 -20.19 27.54 30.64
N SER A 671 -20.07 27.60 31.97
CA SER A 671 -18.79 27.79 32.67
C SER A 671 -17.72 26.71 32.42
N GLU A 672 -18.09 25.56 31.84
CA GLU A 672 -17.20 24.43 31.53
C GLU A 672 -16.79 24.39 30.04
N ARG A 673 -17.19 25.38 29.23
CA ARG A 673 -16.94 25.44 27.79
C ARG A 673 -15.48 25.29 27.41
N SER A 674 -14.58 26.02 28.09
CA SER A 674 -13.15 26.04 27.72
C SER A 674 -12.51 24.66 27.86
N ALA A 675 -12.79 23.95 28.96
CA ALA A 675 -12.28 22.59 29.17
C ALA A 675 -12.87 21.61 28.15
N THR A 676 -14.19 21.70 27.91
CA THR A 676 -14.93 20.82 27.00
C THR A 676 -14.50 20.99 25.53
N ALA A 677 -14.39 22.24 25.06
CA ALA A 677 -13.89 22.54 23.72
C ALA A 677 -12.41 22.14 23.56
N GLY A 678 -11.61 22.28 24.62
CA GLY A 678 -10.22 21.83 24.65
C GLY A 678 -10.08 20.33 24.36
N THR A 679 -10.95 19.49 24.94
CA THR A 679 -10.94 18.04 24.67
C THR A 679 -11.29 17.72 23.22
N LEU A 680 -12.32 18.35 22.64
CA LEU A 680 -12.67 18.18 21.21
C LEU A 680 -11.54 18.62 20.28
N ALA A 681 -10.85 19.72 20.63
CA ALA A 681 -9.73 20.23 19.85
C ALA A 681 -8.60 19.20 19.71
N LEU A 682 -8.33 18.37 20.73
CA LEU A 682 -7.33 17.30 20.67
C LEU A 682 -7.62 16.22 19.62
N ALA A 683 -8.87 16.10 19.15
CA ALA A 683 -9.27 15.23 18.05
C ALA A 683 -9.35 15.94 16.69
N GLY A 684 -8.77 17.14 16.59
CA GLY A 684 -8.83 17.97 15.38
C GLY A 684 -10.13 18.77 15.23
N ILE A 685 -11.01 18.79 16.25
CA ILE A 685 -12.29 19.51 16.23
C ILE A 685 -12.11 20.83 17.01
N GLN A 686 -11.40 21.80 16.43
CA GLN A 686 -10.97 23.02 17.15
C GLN A 686 -12.06 24.09 17.30
N SER A 687 -13.02 24.14 16.37
CA SER A 687 -14.09 25.14 16.32
C SER A 687 -15.50 24.52 16.24
N PRO A 688 -15.88 23.61 17.17
CA PRO A 688 -17.17 22.89 17.13
C PRO A 688 -18.36 23.83 17.34
N ASP A 689 -19.52 23.53 16.73
CA ASP A 689 -20.80 24.04 17.22
C ASP A 689 -21.15 23.33 18.53
N LEU A 690 -20.57 23.80 19.64
CA LEU A 690 -20.76 23.27 20.98
C LEU A 690 -21.87 24.06 21.69
N ARG A 691 -22.99 23.39 21.96
CA ARG A 691 -24.12 23.95 22.68
C ARG A 691 -24.22 23.33 24.08
N MET A 692 -24.28 24.19 25.09
CA MET A 692 -24.23 23.79 26.51
C MET A 692 -25.43 24.36 27.25
N VAL A 693 -25.70 23.82 28.43
CA VAL A 693 -26.79 24.30 29.28
C VAL A 693 -26.36 25.58 29.99
N ALA A 694 -27.24 26.60 30.04
CA ALA A 694 -26.97 27.82 30.79
C ALA A 694 -26.68 27.52 32.27
N ASP A 695 -25.78 28.28 32.89
CA ASP A 695 -25.37 28.07 34.29
C ASP A 695 -26.56 28.15 35.27
N ASP A 696 -27.61 28.90 34.95
CA ASP A 696 -28.81 29.13 35.75
C ASP A 696 -30.01 28.22 35.41
N SER A 697 -29.88 27.35 34.40
CA SER A 697 -30.98 26.47 33.99
C SER A 697 -31.33 25.44 35.08
N SER A 698 -32.64 25.31 35.35
CA SER A 698 -33.23 24.32 36.25
C SER A 698 -33.95 23.18 35.52
N LEU A 699 -33.91 23.17 34.19
CA LEU A 699 -34.54 22.12 33.38
C LEU A 699 -33.87 20.76 33.62
N PRO A 700 -34.64 19.65 33.59
CA PRO A 700 -34.06 18.31 33.51
C PRO A 700 -33.13 18.19 32.30
N THR A 701 -32.06 17.38 32.42
CA THR A 701 -31.01 17.27 31.39
C THR A 701 -31.55 16.92 30.01
N SER A 702 -32.49 15.98 29.91
CA SER A 702 -33.09 15.55 28.64
C SER A 702 -33.91 16.67 27.97
N GLU A 703 -34.67 17.45 28.75
CA GLU A 703 -35.43 18.60 28.25
C GLU A 703 -34.51 19.76 27.84
N ALA A 704 -33.45 20.01 28.62
CA ALA A 704 -32.44 21.00 28.30
C ALA A 704 -31.72 20.66 26.98
N LYS A 705 -31.29 19.40 26.80
CA LYS A 705 -30.69 18.89 25.56
C LYS A 705 -31.66 19.02 24.38
N ALA A 706 -32.93 18.64 24.54
CA ALA A 706 -33.95 18.79 23.50
C ALA A 706 -34.18 20.26 23.11
N SER A 707 -34.16 21.18 24.09
CA SER A 707 -34.25 22.62 23.84
C SER A 707 -33.05 23.15 23.08
N ILE A 708 -31.86 22.70 23.42
CA ILE A 708 -30.63 23.06 22.73
C ILE A 708 -30.64 22.56 21.29
N ALA A 709 -31.00 21.29 21.07
CA ALA A 709 -31.07 20.69 19.73
C ALA A 709 -32.09 21.40 18.81
N SER A 710 -33.22 21.85 19.36
CA SER A 710 -34.20 22.64 18.59
C SER A 710 -33.71 24.03 18.19
N GLY A 711 -32.64 24.55 18.81
CA GLY A 711 -32.02 25.83 18.46
C GLY A 711 -31.01 25.74 17.31
N VAL A 712 -30.87 24.57 16.68
CA VAL A 712 -30.01 24.33 15.51
C VAL A 712 -30.67 24.91 14.26
N ALA A 713 -29.89 25.55 13.39
CA ALA A 713 -30.39 26.26 12.20
C ALA A 713 -30.69 25.35 10.99
N GLY A 714 -30.68 24.02 11.17
CA GLY A 714 -30.73 23.03 10.10
C GLY A 714 -31.69 21.85 10.38
N GLU A 715 -31.86 20.98 9.39
CA GLU A 715 -32.63 19.74 9.54
C GLU A 715 -31.79 18.69 10.28
N VAL A 716 -32.22 18.28 11.48
CA VAL A 716 -31.54 17.21 12.24
C VAL A 716 -31.78 15.87 11.55
N VAL A 717 -30.70 15.25 11.06
CA VAL A 717 -30.72 13.99 10.31
C VAL A 717 -30.45 12.78 11.20
N ALA A 718 -29.58 12.94 12.21
CA ALA A 718 -29.25 11.88 13.17
C ALA A 718 -28.90 12.46 14.54
N VAL A 719 -29.13 11.67 15.58
CA VAL A 719 -28.87 12.01 16.98
C VAL A 719 -28.11 10.87 17.65
N PHE A 720 -26.88 11.13 18.09
CA PHE A 720 -26.05 10.20 18.85
C PHE A 720 -26.10 10.56 20.34
N ASP A 721 -26.57 9.65 21.18
CA ASP A 721 -26.60 9.82 22.65
C ASP A 721 -26.67 8.44 23.31
N ASP A 722 -25.99 8.27 24.45
CA ASP A 722 -25.98 7.01 25.20
C ASP A 722 -27.33 6.73 25.86
N MET A 723 -28.05 7.77 26.29
CA MET A 723 -29.31 7.64 27.03
C MET A 723 -30.54 7.71 26.13
N ASP A 724 -31.42 6.71 26.27
CA ASP A 724 -32.70 6.67 25.56
C ASP A 724 -33.62 7.87 25.88
N GLU A 725 -33.58 8.34 27.13
CA GLU A 725 -34.34 9.50 27.60
C GLU A 725 -33.99 10.77 26.82
N ASN A 726 -32.70 10.99 26.54
CA ASN A 726 -32.22 12.15 25.79
C ASN A 726 -32.62 12.03 24.31
N ARG A 727 -32.41 10.85 23.70
CA ARG A 727 -32.80 10.60 22.31
C ARG A 727 -34.30 10.81 22.11
N THR A 728 -35.12 10.21 22.96
CA THR A 728 -36.59 10.34 22.90
C THR A 728 -37.04 11.80 23.01
N ALA A 729 -36.44 12.58 23.92
CA ALA A 729 -36.76 13.99 24.09
C ALA A 729 -36.40 14.84 22.84
N ILE A 730 -35.27 14.55 22.19
CA ILE A 730 -34.85 15.24 20.95
C ILE A 730 -35.75 14.82 19.77
N LEU A 731 -36.02 13.52 19.61
CA LEU A 731 -36.86 12.98 18.53
C LEU A 731 -38.31 13.48 18.59
N ALA A 732 -38.84 13.75 19.78
CA ALA A 732 -40.17 14.36 19.94
C ALA A 732 -40.28 15.72 19.22
N ARG A 733 -39.15 16.42 19.01
CA ARG A 733 -39.06 17.70 18.28
C ARG A 733 -38.49 17.54 16.88
N HIS A 734 -37.78 16.45 16.61
CA HIS A 734 -37.14 16.13 15.32
C HIS A 734 -37.50 14.69 14.87
N PRO A 735 -38.75 14.42 14.48
CA PRO A 735 -39.24 13.04 14.28
C PRO A 735 -38.63 12.31 13.07
N ASN A 736 -37.98 13.03 12.16
CA ASN A 736 -37.32 12.46 10.98
C ASN A 736 -35.86 12.06 11.23
N ALA A 737 -35.30 12.43 12.39
CA ALA A 737 -33.92 12.11 12.72
C ALA A 737 -33.76 10.63 13.07
N VAL A 738 -32.63 10.04 12.69
CA VAL A 738 -32.27 8.67 13.07
C VAL A 738 -31.64 8.69 14.47
N PRO A 739 -32.22 8.01 15.47
CA PRO A 739 -31.54 7.82 16.74
C PRO A 739 -30.43 6.79 16.59
N VAL A 740 -29.27 7.08 17.17
CA VAL A 740 -28.13 6.17 17.27
C VAL A 740 -27.72 6.08 18.73
N ALA A 741 -27.82 4.88 19.29
CA ALA A 741 -27.40 4.60 20.65
C ALA A 741 -25.89 4.32 20.67
N ILE A 742 -25.20 4.80 21.71
CA ILE A 742 -23.78 4.47 21.94
C ILE A 742 -23.64 3.68 23.25
N ALA A 743 -23.00 2.52 23.17
CA ALA A 743 -22.53 1.76 24.33
C ALA A 743 -21.01 1.61 24.23
N LEU A 744 -20.27 2.53 24.85
CA LEU A 744 -18.82 2.58 24.76
C LEU A 744 -18.15 1.30 25.25
N ASP A 745 -17.16 0.82 24.48
CA ASP A 745 -16.31 -0.27 24.93
C ASP A 745 -15.57 0.09 26.23
N GLY A 746 -15.51 -0.86 27.15
CA GLY A 746 -14.93 -0.66 28.48
C GLY A 746 -15.87 -0.04 29.50
N PHE A 747 -17.15 0.20 29.16
CA PHE A 747 -18.20 0.54 30.10
C PHE A 747 -19.22 -0.60 30.23
N SER A 748 -19.76 -0.81 31.43
CA SER A 748 -20.83 -1.80 31.64
C SER A 748 -22.14 -1.29 31.04
N SER A 749 -22.85 -2.14 30.31
CA SER A 749 -24.15 -1.84 29.71
C SER A 749 -25.11 -3.01 29.92
N SER A 750 -26.42 -2.74 29.92
CA SER A 750 -27.43 -3.80 29.79
C SER A 750 -27.38 -4.33 28.35
N GLU A 751 -27.37 -5.66 28.17
CA GLU A 751 -27.05 -6.34 26.89
C GLU A 751 -27.95 -5.99 25.68
N ALA A 752 -28.96 -5.13 25.84
CA ALA A 752 -29.77 -4.60 24.75
C ALA A 752 -30.24 -3.17 25.07
N ASP A 753 -30.27 -2.30 24.05
CA ASP A 753 -31.06 -1.06 24.10
C ASP A 753 -32.55 -1.46 24.10
N PRO A 754 -33.33 -1.12 25.15
CA PRO A 754 -34.75 -1.47 25.26
C PRO A 754 -35.61 -1.01 24.08
N SER A 755 -35.14 0.01 23.33
CA SER A 755 -35.86 0.65 22.23
C SER A 755 -35.70 -0.03 20.87
N GLY A 756 -34.77 -0.99 20.72
CA GLY A 756 -34.43 -1.58 19.42
C GLY A 756 -33.67 -0.63 18.46
N THR A 757 -33.12 0.46 18.99
CA THR A 757 -32.35 1.47 18.25
C THR A 757 -31.00 0.91 17.77
N SER A 758 -30.51 1.44 16.65
CA SER A 758 -29.18 1.17 16.11
C SER A 758 -28.08 1.47 17.13
N LEU A 759 -27.31 0.45 17.52
CA LEU A 759 -26.25 0.55 18.53
C LEU A 759 -24.85 0.58 17.90
N VAL A 760 -24.01 1.52 18.34
CA VAL A 760 -22.57 1.57 18.04
C VAL A 760 -21.73 1.62 19.32
N LYS A 761 -20.47 1.21 19.23
CA LYS A 761 -19.53 1.19 20.37
C LYS A 761 -18.55 2.36 20.37
N ASN A 762 -18.31 2.92 19.20
CA ASN A 762 -17.47 4.09 18.96
C ASN A 762 -17.81 4.64 17.55
N PHE A 763 -16.99 5.57 17.05
CA PHE A 763 -17.16 6.17 15.72
C PHE A 763 -16.21 5.59 14.66
N GLU A 764 -15.49 4.50 14.95
CA GLU A 764 -14.64 3.84 13.95
C GLU A 764 -15.49 3.12 12.91
N PHE A 765 -15.14 3.31 11.64
CA PHE A 765 -15.78 2.64 10.51
C PHE A 765 -14.75 2.39 9.41
N ASP A 766 -14.92 1.31 8.64
CA ASP A 766 -14.06 1.01 7.49
C ASP A 766 -14.49 1.85 6.29
N ARG A 767 -13.80 2.98 6.08
CA ARG A 767 -13.97 3.85 4.90
C ARG A 767 -13.65 3.18 3.58
N ARG A 768 -12.89 2.07 3.58
CA ARG A 768 -12.40 1.43 2.35
C ARG A 768 -13.48 0.70 1.59
N GLY A 769 -14.66 0.50 2.19
CA GLY A 769 -15.81 -0.14 1.54
C GLY A 769 -15.55 -1.57 1.05
N ARG A 770 -14.42 -2.20 1.42
CA ARG A 770 -13.92 -3.45 0.81
C ARG A 770 -14.90 -4.61 0.93
N ARG A 771 -15.81 -4.56 1.90
CA ARG A 771 -16.55 -5.73 2.37
C ARG A 771 -18.06 -5.51 2.54
N ALA A 772 -18.56 -4.28 2.41
CA ALA A 772 -20.01 -4.01 2.52
C ALA A 772 -20.79 -4.46 1.26
N SER A 773 -20.13 -4.51 0.10
CA SER A 773 -20.74 -4.90 -1.19
C SER A 773 -20.31 -6.28 -1.70
N ALA A 774 -19.26 -6.86 -1.11
CA ALA A 774 -18.80 -8.18 -1.45
C ALA A 774 -19.13 -9.11 -0.28
N GLY A 775 -20.12 -10.00 -0.46
CA GLY A 775 -20.44 -11.02 0.54
C GLY A 775 -19.21 -11.89 0.88
N ALA A 776 -19.40 -12.94 1.69
CA ALA A 776 -18.33 -13.88 2.09
C ALA A 776 -17.52 -14.53 0.94
N ASN A 777 -17.83 -14.21 -0.32
CA ASN A 777 -17.19 -14.61 -1.56
C ASN A 777 -16.34 -13.52 -2.25
N ALA A 778 -16.00 -12.42 -1.57
CA ALA A 778 -15.13 -11.37 -2.12
C ALA A 778 -13.80 -11.97 -2.64
N SER A 779 -13.51 -11.79 -3.92
CA SER A 779 -12.31 -12.35 -4.54
C SER A 779 -11.04 -11.73 -3.94
N VAL A 780 -9.98 -12.54 -3.78
CA VAL A 780 -8.59 -12.13 -3.48
C VAL A 780 -8.00 -11.19 -4.56
N GLU A 781 -8.76 -10.87 -5.60
CA GLU A 781 -8.29 -10.08 -6.74
C GLU A 781 -8.17 -8.60 -6.40
N SER A 782 -7.09 -7.99 -6.89
CA SER A 782 -6.89 -6.54 -6.80
C SER A 782 -8.01 -5.79 -7.54
N PHE A 783 -8.58 -4.77 -6.89
CA PHE A 783 -9.66 -3.93 -7.44
C PHE A 783 -9.25 -2.45 -7.39
N LEU A 784 -9.99 -1.59 -8.10
CA LEU A 784 -9.81 -0.14 -8.03
C LEU A 784 -10.60 0.44 -6.86
N SER A 785 -10.10 1.51 -6.25
CA SER A 785 -10.66 2.14 -5.06
C SER A 785 -12.09 2.65 -5.25
N GLY A 786 -12.47 3.03 -6.48
CA GLY A 786 -13.73 3.73 -6.77
C GLY A 786 -13.81 5.15 -6.20
N ALA A 787 -12.72 5.65 -5.60
CA ALA A 787 -12.65 6.98 -5.01
C ALA A 787 -12.69 8.07 -6.09
N ARG A 788 -13.33 9.20 -5.76
CA ARG A 788 -13.41 10.38 -6.65
C ARG A 788 -12.34 11.41 -6.30
N SER A 789 -11.89 11.38 -5.06
CA SER A 789 -10.88 12.24 -4.46
C SER A 789 -9.95 11.42 -3.58
N VAL A 790 -8.72 11.91 -3.38
CA VAL A 790 -7.83 11.36 -2.35
C VAL A 790 -8.45 11.49 -0.95
N ALA A 791 -9.30 12.49 -0.74
CA ALA A 791 -10.07 12.67 0.50
C ALA A 791 -11.03 11.51 0.79
N ASP A 792 -11.50 10.80 -0.25
CA ASP A 792 -12.38 9.65 -0.08
C ASP A 792 -11.61 8.41 0.43
N LEU A 793 -10.28 8.43 0.36
CA LEU A 793 -9.41 7.34 0.78
C LEU A 793 -9.14 7.37 2.29
N ALA A 794 -9.11 6.19 2.91
CA ALA A 794 -8.62 5.99 4.27
C ALA A 794 -7.08 6.05 4.31
N LEU A 795 -6.49 7.22 4.09
CA LEU A 795 -5.04 7.40 3.93
C LEU A 795 -4.24 6.84 5.12
N ALA A 796 -4.68 7.06 6.36
CA ALA A 796 -4.02 6.54 7.56
C ALA A 796 -3.85 5.00 7.57
N ASP A 797 -4.77 4.31 6.89
CA ASP A 797 -4.79 2.86 6.84
C ASP A 797 -4.08 2.29 5.61
N MET A 798 -3.74 3.11 4.61
CA MET A 798 -3.10 2.67 3.38
C MET A 798 -1.66 2.18 3.59
N ARG A 799 -1.26 1.23 2.75
CA ARG A 799 0.10 0.69 2.74
C ARG A 799 0.71 0.90 1.36
N LEU A 800 1.92 1.46 1.32
CA LEU A 800 2.65 1.68 0.06
C LEU A 800 3.16 0.38 -0.58
N ASN A 801 3.17 -0.74 0.16
CA ASN A 801 3.59 -2.07 -0.29
C ASN A 801 4.84 -2.06 -1.20
N LYS A 802 5.91 -1.39 -0.75
CA LYS A 802 7.10 -1.11 -1.58
C LYS A 802 7.80 -2.36 -2.11
N ALA A 803 7.65 -3.51 -1.44
CA ALA A 803 8.12 -4.80 -1.91
C ALA A 803 7.58 -5.15 -3.32
N GLY A 804 6.42 -4.60 -3.73
CA GLY A 804 5.91 -4.76 -5.09
C GLY A 804 6.80 -4.18 -6.20
N LEU A 805 7.71 -3.26 -5.88
CA LEU A 805 8.66 -2.69 -6.86
C LEU A 805 9.59 -3.76 -7.45
N SER A 806 9.94 -4.80 -6.68
CA SER A 806 10.79 -5.87 -7.19
C SER A 806 10.13 -6.70 -8.29
N HIS A 807 8.81 -6.61 -8.40
CA HIS A 807 8.01 -7.25 -9.43
C HIS A 807 7.62 -6.30 -10.56
N ALA A 808 8.26 -5.13 -10.65
CA ALA A 808 8.05 -4.19 -11.74
C ALA A 808 8.29 -4.86 -13.10
N VAL A 809 7.47 -4.49 -14.07
CA VAL A 809 7.65 -4.90 -15.47
C VAL A 809 8.35 -3.78 -16.22
N THR A 810 9.32 -4.13 -17.06
CA THR A 810 9.91 -3.17 -18.01
C THR A 810 9.61 -3.62 -19.44
N LEU A 811 8.94 -2.76 -20.20
CA LEU A 811 8.66 -2.95 -21.62
C LEU A 811 9.82 -2.35 -22.43
N SER A 812 10.41 -3.17 -23.31
CA SER A 812 11.33 -2.67 -24.34
C SER A 812 10.63 -1.69 -25.29
N GLY A 813 11.39 -0.87 -26.01
CA GLY A 813 10.83 0.00 -27.05
C GLY A 813 9.97 -0.74 -28.09
N ALA A 814 10.35 -1.99 -28.44
CA ALA A 814 9.60 -2.82 -29.38
C ALA A 814 8.27 -3.33 -28.79
N GLU A 815 8.28 -3.84 -27.55
CA GLU A 815 7.05 -4.27 -26.86
C GLU A 815 6.11 -3.09 -26.63
N SER A 816 6.68 -1.95 -26.26
CA SER A 816 5.95 -0.70 -26.04
C SER A 816 5.26 -0.22 -27.32
N GLN A 817 5.95 -0.22 -28.46
CA GLN A 817 5.34 0.15 -29.74
C GLN A 817 4.26 -0.87 -30.18
N ALA A 818 4.52 -2.18 -30.00
CA ALA A 818 3.55 -3.21 -30.32
C ALA A 818 2.23 -3.07 -29.52
N LEU A 819 2.32 -2.65 -28.25
CA LEU A 819 1.14 -2.35 -27.44
C LEU A 819 0.33 -1.17 -28.02
N ILE A 820 1.02 -0.09 -28.42
CA ILE A 820 0.37 1.09 -29.00
C ILE A 820 -0.30 0.73 -30.33
N ASP A 821 0.38 -0.02 -31.20
CA ASP A 821 -0.15 -0.46 -32.49
C ASP A 821 -1.38 -1.34 -32.31
N GLN A 822 -1.34 -2.28 -31.34
CA GLN A 822 -2.48 -3.12 -30.98
C GLN A 822 -3.67 -2.28 -30.52
N LEU A 823 -3.44 -1.31 -29.62
CA LEU A 823 -4.50 -0.43 -29.10
C LEU A 823 -5.10 0.44 -30.20
N ALA A 824 -4.27 1.01 -31.09
CA ALA A 824 -4.73 1.82 -32.22
C ALA A 824 -5.58 1.01 -33.21
N SER A 825 -5.16 -0.22 -33.53
CA SER A 825 -5.89 -1.14 -34.42
C SER A 825 -7.23 -1.61 -33.83
N GLU A 826 -7.25 -1.99 -32.55
CA GLU A 826 -8.50 -2.35 -31.86
C GLU A 826 -9.45 -1.16 -31.76
N THR A 827 -8.93 0.06 -31.58
CA THR A 827 -9.72 1.30 -31.54
C THR A 827 -10.45 1.56 -32.86
N GLU A 828 -9.79 1.40 -34.01
CA GLU A 828 -10.44 1.57 -35.32
C GLU A 828 -11.53 0.51 -35.56
N THR A 829 -11.23 -0.75 -35.21
CA THR A 829 -12.18 -1.86 -35.31
C THR A 829 -13.38 -1.65 -34.38
N SER A 830 -13.13 -1.16 -33.17
CA SER A 830 -14.16 -0.82 -32.19
C SER A 830 -15.07 0.31 -32.68
N GLY A 831 -14.50 1.39 -33.24
CA GLY A 831 -15.26 2.50 -33.82
C GLY A 831 -16.22 2.06 -34.94
N LYS A 832 -15.77 1.17 -35.85
CA LYS A 832 -16.65 0.59 -36.89
C LYS A 832 -17.81 -0.21 -36.28
N ARG A 833 -17.55 -1.02 -35.26
CA ARG A 833 -18.60 -1.78 -34.54
C ARG A 833 -19.57 -0.86 -33.81
N LEU A 834 -19.06 0.21 -33.19
CA LEU A 834 -19.86 1.21 -32.49
C LEU A 834 -20.83 1.89 -33.46
N ALA A 835 -20.35 2.35 -34.62
CA ALA A 835 -21.20 2.96 -35.64
C ALA A 835 -22.33 2.03 -36.11
N GLN A 836 -22.03 0.75 -36.37
CA GLN A 836 -23.04 -0.24 -36.78
C GLN A 836 -24.12 -0.43 -35.71
N LYS A 837 -23.73 -0.50 -34.42
CA LYS A 837 -24.67 -0.61 -33.30
C LYS A 837 -25.50 0.67 -33.14
N ALA A 838 -24.85 1.83 -33.17
CA ALA A 838 -25.50 3.13 -33.04
C ALA A 838 -26.52 3.34 -34.16
N MET A 839 -26.19 3.04 -35.42
CA MET A 839 -27.13 3.21 -36.53
C MET A 839 -28.37 2.33 -36.42
N LYS A 840 -28.23 1.10 -35.90
CA LYS A 840 -29.39 0.22 -35.62
C LYS A 840 -30.28 0.78 -34.51
N ARG A 841 -29.69 1.40 -33.48
CA ARG A 841 -30.41 2.06 -32.37
C ARG A 841 -31.12 3.32 -32.87
N ILE A 842 -30.38 4.21 -33.50
CA ILE A 842 -30.86 5.49 -34.05
C ILE A 842 -32.03 5.26 -35.00
N ALA A 843 -31.97 4.24 -35.87
CA ALA A 843 -33.08 3.92 -36.77
C ALA A 843 -34.41 3.59 -36.05
N LYS A 844 -34.38 3.21 -34.76
CA LYS A 844 -35.55 2.91 -33.93
C LYS A 844 -35.98 4.05 -33.02
N GLU A 845 -35.01 4.79 -32.49
CA GLU A 845 -35.21 5.75 -31.38
C GLU A 845 -35.17 7.22 -31.82
N MET A 846 -34.87 7.49 -33.10
CA MET A 846 -34.81 8.86 -33.61
C MET A 846 -36.15 9.60 -33.46
N PRO A 847 -36.15 10.84 -32.95
CA PRO A 847 -37.36 11.65 -32.83
C PRO A 847 -38.03 11.88 -34.19
N LYS A 848 -39.37 11.90 -34.21
CA LYS A 848 -40.16 12.03 -35.44
C LYS A 848 -40.03 13.39 -36.14
N ASP A 849 -39.56 14.40 -35.41
CA ASP A 849 -39.29 15.77 -35.85
C ASP A 849 -37.90 15.95 -36.48
N VAL A 850 -37.08 14.89 -36.55
CA VAL A 850 -35.81 14.85 -37.29
C VAL A 850 -36.08 14.39 -38.73
N ASN A 851 -36.18 15.36 -39.65
CA ASN A 851 -36.86 15.13 -40.93
C ASN A 851 -35.86 15.12 -42.10
N SER A 852 -34.88 16.04 -42.09
CA SER A 852 -33.95 16.22 -43.19
C SER A 852 -32.77 15.24 -43.14
N ALA A 853 -32.11 14.98 -44.27
CA ALA A 853 -30.92 14.14 -44.31
C ALA A 853 -29.78 14.68 -43.42
N ASN A 854 -29.62 16.01 -43.36
CA ASN A 854 -28.61 16.66 -42.54
C ASN A 854 -28.97 16.61 -41.04
N GLU A 855 -30.23 16.78 -40.68
CA GLU A 855 -30.70 16.62 -39.31
C GLU A 855 -30.50 15.18 -38.82
N LYS A 856 -30.77 14.18 -39.66
CA LYS A 856 -30.52 12.76 -39.35
C LYS A 856 -29.05 12.48 -39.07
N LYS A 857 -28.14 13.05 -39.88
CA LYS A 857 -26.69 12.96 -39.66
C LYS A 857 -26.28 13.68 -38.37
N ALA A 858 -26.74 14.90 -38.14
CA ALA A 858 -26.44 15.67 -36.92
C ALA A 858 -26.95 14.94 -35.66
N TYR A 859 -28.14 14.34 -35.72
CA TYR A 859 -28.69 13.54 -34.63
C TYR A 859 -27.84 12.30 -34.35
N ALA A 860 -27.35 11.62 -35.40
CA ALA A 860 -26.46 10.48 -35.23
C ALA A 860 -25.12 10.85 -34.58
N ILE A 861 -24.57 12.03 -34.90
CA ILE A 861 -23.37 12.57 -34.24
C ILE A 861 -23.67 12.86 -32.76
N TYR A 862 -24.75 13.60 -32.49
CA TYR A 862 -25.21 13.89 -31.13
C TYR A 862 -25.42 12.60 -30.31
N ASP A 863 -26.05 11.59 -30.90
CA ASP A 863 -26.33 10.33 -30.24
C ASP A 863 -25.05 9.57 -29.86
N LEU A 864 -24.05 9.52 -30.74
CA LEU A 864 -22.76 8.91 -30.44
C LEU A 864 -21.98 9.69 -29.37
N LEU A 865 -21.90 11.02 -29.49
CA LEU A 865 -21.21 11.87 -28.52
C LEU A 865 -21.83 11.76 -27.13
N THR A 866 -23.16 11.60 -27.05
CA THR A 866 -23.89 11.49 -25.78
C THR A 866 -24.19 10.04 -25.37
N HIS A 867 -23.57 9.06 -26.02
CA HIS A 867 -23.66 7.65 -25.67
C HIS A 867 -22.69 7.29 -24.54
N ARG A 868 -23.02 6.31 -23.70
CA ARG A 868 -22.01 5.75 -22.77
C ARG A 868 -21.02 4.91 -23.60
N PRO A 869 -19.69 4.99 -23.38
CA PRO A 869 -18.98 5.65 -22.27
C PRO A 869 -18.41 7.06 -22.60
N TYR A 870 -18.92 7.77 -23.60
CA TYR A 870 -18.39 9.06 -24.10
C TYR A 870 -18.99 10.29 -23.43
N VAL A 871 -20.18 10.15 -22.83
CA VAL A 871 -20.85 11.23 -22.11
C VAL A 871 -20.46 11.26 -20.64
N LYS A 872 -20.14 12.45 -20.14
CA LYS A 872 -20.05 12.75 -18.71
C LYS A 872 -21.32 13.50 -18.28
N GLY A 873 -21.88 13.16 -17.12
CA GLY A 873 -23.11 13.78 -16.63
C GLY A 873 -24.38 13.31 -17.36
N SER A 874 -25.47 14.05 -17.20
CA SER A 874 -26.76 13.74 -17.82
C SER A 874 -26.78 14.16 -19.29
N ARG A 875 -27.35 13.33 -20.18
CA ARG A 875 -27.60 13.71 -21.57
C ARG A 875 -28.48 14.96 -21.69
N LYS A 876 -29.31 15.26 -20.68
CA LYS A 876 -30.13 16.49 -20.65
C LYS A 876 -29.29 17.77 -20.59
N ASN A 877 -28.04 17.68 -20.11
CA ASN A 877 -27.13 18.82 -20.06
C ASN A 877 -26.83 19.36 -21.46
N TRP A 878 -26.94 18.54 -22.51
CA TRP A 878 -26.83 19.00 -23.90
C TRP A 878 -28.01 18.44 -24.67
N SER A 879 -29.15 19.14 -24.65
CA SER A 879 -30.37 18.68 -25.31
C SER A 879 -30.19 18.57 -26.82
N TRP A 880 -31.08 17.83 -27.48
CA TRP A 880 -31.07 17.75 -28.95
C TRP A 880 -31.21 19.13 -29.59
N ASP A 881 -32.07 20.01 -29.08
CA ASP A 881 -32.23 21.36 -29.64
C ASP A 881 -30.95 22.19 -29.57
N ALA A 882 -30.24 22.13 -28.42
CA ALA A 882 -28.96 22.80 -28.25
C ALA A 882 -27.88 22.21 -29.17
N ALA A 883 -27.82 20.87 -29.26
CA ALA A 883 -26.87 20.18 -30.11
C ALA A 883 -27.14 20.45 -31.60
N LYS A 884 -28.40 20.47 -32.04
CA LYS A 884 -28.80 20.76 -33.41
C LYS A 884 -28.27 22.12 -33.87
N GLY A 885 -28.46 23.16 -33.06
CA GLY A 885 -27.97 24.51 -33.37
C GLY A 885 -26.45 24.60 -33.53
N GLN A 886 -25.70 23.74 -32.83
CA GLN A 886 -24.22 23.73 -32.88
C GLN A 886 -23.65 22.77 -33.94
N LEU A 887 -24.38 21.71 -34.30
CA LEU A 887 -23.89 20.65 -35.19
C LEU A 887 -24.30 20.84 -36.66
N ILE A 888 -25.47 21.45 -36.91
CA ILE A 888 -26.09 21.42 -38.24
C ILE A 888 -25.23 22.10 -39.31
N GLU A 889 -24.54 23.20 -38.97
CA GLU A 889 -23.70 23.95 -39.90
C GLU A 889 -22.52 23.12 -40.43
N PHE A 890 -21.89 22.32 -39.57
CA PHE A 890 -20.79 21.43 -39.98
C PHE A 890 -21.27 20.35 -40.96
N VAL A 891 -22.45 19.80 -40.70
CA VAL A 891 -23.05 18.76 -41.55
C VAL A 891 -23.45 19.33 -42.90
N GLU A 892 -24.11 20.50 -42.92
CA GLU A 892 -24.52 21.17 -44.16
C GLU A 892 -23.35 21.55 -45.05
N ARG A 893 -22.24 21.99 -44.45
CA ARG A 893 -21.01 22.38 -45.16
C ARG A 893 -20.09 21.20 -45.46
N ASN A 894 -20.46 19.98 -45.09
CA ASN A 894 -19.63 18.78 -45.18
C ASN A 894 -18.21 18.99 -44.61
N LYS A 895 -18.12 19.62 -43.43
CA LYS A 895 -16.87 19.87 -42.71
C LYS A 895 -16.74 18.94 -41.51
N PRO A 896 -15.52 18.68 -41.01
CA PRO A 896 -15.34 18.00 -39.73
C PRO A 896 -16.07 18.77 -38.62
N VAL A 897 -16.71 18.07 -37.69
CA VAL A 897 -17.31 18.72 -36.53
C VAL A 897 -16.18 19.15 -35.59
N SER A 898 -16.01 20.45 -35.42
CA SER A 898 -15.00 21.00 -34.53
C SER A 898 -15.47 20.94 -33.08
N ILE A 899 -14.72 20.24 -32.22
CA ILE A 899 -14.98 20.12 -30.79
C ILE A 899 -13.78 20.67 -30.05
N VAL A 900 -14.01 21.59 -29.11
CA VAL A 900 -12.96 22.16 -28.25
C VAL A 900 -13.06 21.61 -26.83
N LEU A 901 -11.95 21.19 -26.25
CA LEU A 901 -11.88 20.61 -24.90
C LEU A 901 -10.72 21.24 -24.10
N PRO A 902 -11.01 22.17 -23.17
CA PRO A 902 -10.04 22.64 -22.17
C PRO A 902 -9.70 21.53 -21.18
N SER A 903 -8.47 21.02 -21.24
CA SER A 903 -8.08 19.79 -20.55
C SER A 903 -6.58 19.45 -20.68
N PHE A 904 -6.13 18.36 -20.08
CA PHE A 904 -4.73 17.90 -20.10
C PHE A 904 -3.72 18.97 -19.64
N PRO A 905 -3.86 19.53 -18.42
CA PRO A 905 -2.93 20.54 -17.92
C PRO A 905 -1.51 19.98 -17.69
N ILE A 906 -1.42 18.97 -16.83
CA ILE A 906 -0.23 18.22 -16.41
C ILE A 906 -0.71 17.12 -15.44
N LYS A 907 0.02 16.01 -15.33
CA LYS A 907 -0.24 14.93 -14.37
C LYS A 907 0.07 15.39 -12.93
N GLU A 908 -0.83 15.07 -12.00
CA GLU A 908 -0.68 15.39 -10.57
C GLU A 908 0.21 14.39 -9.85
N ASP A 909 1.49 14.70 -9.72
CA ASP A 909 2.48 13.87 -9.01
C ASP A 909 2.85 14.42 -7.62
N LYS A 910 2.27 15.55 -7.23
CA LYS A 910 2.54 16.20 -5.95
C LYS A 910 2.04 15.34 -4.79
N GLY A 911 2.89 15.24 -3.77
CA GLY A 911 2.69 14.31 -2.64
C GLY A 911 2.79 12.82 -3.01
N GLN A 912 2.97 12.47 -4.30
CA GLN A 912 3.09 11.09 -4.78
C GLN A 912 1.94 10.15 -4.38
N LEU A 913 0.76 10.69 -4.04
CA LEU A 913 -0.42 9.89 -3.70
C LEU A 913 -1.32 9.63 -4.92
N LYS A 914 -1.43 10.62 -5.83
CA LYS A 914 -2.23 10.53 -7.05
C LYS A 914 -1.46 9.83 -8.18
N ALA A 915 -0.25 10.32 -8.47
CA ALA A 915 0.70 9.73 -9.40
C ALA A 915 2.14 9.86 -8.90
N VAL A 916 3.06 9.06 -9.47
CA VAL A 916 4.50 9.06 -9.07
C VAL A 916 5.30 10.13 -9.80
N GLY A 917 4.89 10.51 -11.02
CA GLY A 917 5.59 11.50 -11.85
C GLY A 917 4.63 12.23 -12.79
N TYR A 918 5.11 13.36 -13.32
CA TYR A 918 4.28 14.36 -14.00
C TYR A 918 4.02 14.09 -15.50
N LEU A 919 4.57 13.05 -16.12
CA LEU A 919 4.38 12.78 -17.56
C LEU A 919 3.03 12.08 -17.85
N PRO A 920 2.52 12.13 -19.10
CA PRO A 920 1.34 11.37 -19.52
C PRO A 920 1.59 9.86 -19.50
N ASP A 921 0.68 9.08 -18.92
CA ASP A 921 0.79 7.62 -18.82
C ASP A 921 -0.25 6.90 -19.70
N VAL A 922 -0.52 5.61 -19.47
CA VAL A 922 -1.49 4.84 -20.27
C VAL A 922 -2.91 5.42 -20.20
N ALA A 923 -3.26 6.17 -19.15
CA ALA A 923 -4.57 6.81 -19.04
C ALA A 923 -4.73 7.95 -20.07
N GLU A 924 -3.73 8.82 -20.20
CA GLU A 924 -3.72 9.86 -21.22
C GLU A 924 -3.70 9.27 -22.63
N LEU A 925 -2.92 8.21 -22.86
CA LEU A 925 -2.95 7.48 -24.12
C LEU A 925 -4.35 6.94 -24.43
N GLY A 926 -4.99 6.29 -23.45
CA GLY A 926 -6.35 5.76 -23.57
C GLY A 926 -7.38 6.84 -23.89
N ALA A 927 -7.22 8.03 -23.31
CA ALA A 927 -8.05 9.19 -23.58
C ALA A 927 -7.93 9.72 -25.02
N LEU A 928 -6.71 9.78 -25.57
CA LEU A 928 -6.48 10.17 -26.95
C LEU A 928 -7.05 9.12 -27.92
N LEU A 929 -6.88 7.83 -27.61
CA LEU A 929 -7.48 6.73 -28.37
C LEU A 929 -9.02 6.77 -28.35
N ARG A 930 -9.63 7.19 -27.23
CA ARG A 930 -11.08 7.36 -27.13
C ARG A 930 -11.62 8.40 -28.13
N ILE A 931 -10.89 9.49 -28.36
CA ILE A 931 -11.23 10.48 -29.40
C ILE A 931 -11.12 9.86 -30.79
N LYS A 932 -10.07 9.07 -31.05
CA LYS A 932 -9.93 8.32 -32.32
C LYS A 932 -11.07 7.33 -32.56
N GLU A 933 -11.52 6.63 -31.52
CA GLU A 933 -12.64 5.68 -31.58
C GLU A 933 -13.93 6.37 -32.05
N LEU A 934 -14.25 7.52 -31.44
CA LEU A 934 -15.41 8.34 -31.82
C LEU A 934 -15.32 8.82 -33.27
N ASN A 935 -14.15 9.32 -33.67
CA ASN A 935 -13.94 9.75 -35.04
C ASN A 935 -14.14 8.60 -36.03
N ALA A 936 -13.54 7.43 -35.76
CA ALA A 936 -13.69 6.25 -36.62
C ALA A 936 -15.15 5.80 -36.76
N ALA A 937 -15.95 5.95 -35.69
CA ALA A 937 -17.38 5.67 -35.73
C ALA A 937 -18.17 6.71 -36.55
N ILE A 938 -17.89 8.01 -36.36
CA ILE A 938 -18.59 9.10 -37.07
C ILE A 938 -18.27 9.10 -38.57
N GLN A 939 -17.02 8.79 -38.94
CA GLN A 939 -16.59 8.68 -40.34
C GLN A 939 -17.36 7.63 -41.15
N GLN A 940 -18.04 6.68 -40.50
CA GLN A 940 -18.88 5.69 -41.21
C GLN A 940 -20.10 6.31 -41.89
N PHE A 941 -20.52 7.53 -41.50
CA PHE A 941 -21.72 8.18 -42.03
C PHE A 941 -21.59 9.71 -42.22
N HIS A 942 -20.55 10.32 -41.65
CA HIS A 942 -20.10 11.68 -41.90
C HIS A 942 -18.61 11.63 -42.19
N GLU A 943 -18.24 11.42 -43.46
CA GLU A 943 -16.86 11.19 -43.93
C GLU A 943 -15.83 12.21 -43.39
N PRO A 944 -16.12 13.52 -43.28
CA PRO A 944 -15.18 14.48 -42.68
C PRO A 944 -14.82 14.21 -41.21
N GLY A 945 -15.65 13.46 -40.48
CA GLY A 945 -15.37 13.07 -39.10
C GLY A 945 -15.40 14.21 -38.09
N LEU A 946 -14.48 14.15 -37.13
CA LEU A 946 -14.27 15.11 -36.05
C LEU A 946 -12.93 15.83 -36.19
N GLN A 947 -12.89 17.07 -35.72
CA GLN A 947 -11.65 17.77 -35.37
C GLN A 947 -11.72 18.14 -33.89
N PHE A 948 -10.90 17.51 -33.06
CA PHE A 948 -10.83 17.70 -31.62
C PHE A 948 -9.66 18.62 -31.27
N VAL A 949 -9.97 19.83 -30.82
CA VAL A 949 -8.98 20.81 -30.35
C VAL A 949 -8.88 20.69 -28.83
N VAL A 950 -7.80 20.10 -28.34
CA VAL A 950 -7.49 20.02 -26.91
C VAL A 950 -6.76 21.29 -26.51
N LEU A 951 -7.42 22.15 -25.73
CA LEU A 951 -6.83 23.37 -25.18
C LEU A 951 -6.12 23.01 -23.88
N MET A 952 -4.80 22.88 -23.94
CA MET A 952 -3.95 22.56 -22.81
C MET A 952 -3.77 23.81 -21.95
N ASP A 953 -4.21 23.74 -20.70
CA ASP A 953 -4.26 24.85 -19.75
C ASP A 953 -3.17 24.80 -18.68
N GLY A 954 -2.13 23.97 -18.91
CA GLY A 954 -0.98 23.78 -18.03
C GLY A 954 -0.28 25.10 -17.70
N HIS A 955 0.18 25.84 -18.71
CA HIS A 955 0.85 27.13 -18.50
C HIS A 955 -0.05 28.20 -17.86
N HIS A 956 -1.36 28.08 -18.08
CA HIS A 956 -2.32 29.11 -17.70
C HIS A 956 -2.71 29.06 -16.21
N TYR A 957 -2.90 27.85 -15.66
CA TYR A 957 -3.34 27.67 -14.27
C TYR A 957 -2.25 27.13 -13.34
N ARG A 958 -1.32 26.30 -13.84
CA ARG A 958 -0.36 25.56 -13.00
C ARG A 958 0.76 26.36 -12.34
N PRO A 959 1.18 27.55 -12.82
CA PRO A 959 2.19 28.32 -12.10
C PRO A 959 1.86 28.58 -10.62
N HIS A 960 0.57 28.72 -10.26
CA HIS A 960 0.13 28.91 -8.87
C HIS A 960 0.38 27.68 -7.98
N PHE A 961 0.59 26.51 -8.56
CA PHE A 961 0.75 25.26 -7.82
C PHE A 961 2.23 24.86 -7.70
N GLY A 962 3.16 25.59 -8.32
CA GLY A 962 4.62 25.36 -8.22
C GLY A 962 5.22 24.50 -9.32
N GLU A 963 4.46 24.14 -10.35
CA GLU A 963 4.97 23.51 -11.57
C GLU A 963 5.80 24.52 -12.36
N THR A 964 6.96 24.06 -12.84
CA THR A 964 7.77 24.88 -13.74
C THR A 964 7.28 24.75 -15.16
N ARG A 965 7.57 25.76 -15.98
CA ARG A 965 7.24 25.74 -17.41
C ARG A 965 7.81 24.50 -18.12
N GLU A 966 9.05 24.12 -17.77
CA GLU A 966 9.72 22.97 -18.36
C GLU A 966 9.02 21.64 -18.05
N MET A 967 8.35 21.51 -16.90
CA MET A 967 7.55 20.32 -16.57
C MET A 967 6.31 20.24 -17.45
N VAL A 968 5.64 21.37 -17.65
CA VAL A 968 4.45 21.48 -18.50
C VAL A 968 4.82 21.23 -19.97
N ASP A 969 5.89 21.85 -20.46
CA ASP A 969 6.41 21.64 -21.82
C ASP A 969 6.68 20.15 -22.09
N ARG A 970 7.36 19.45 -21.16
CA ARG A 970 7.63 18.01 -21.30
C ARG A 970 6.36 17.16 -21.31
N TYR A 971 5.34 17.54 -20.54
CA TYR A 971 4.05 16.85 -20.56
C TYR A 971 3.37 17.03 -21.92
N MET A 972 3.35 18.25 -22.46
CA MET A 972 2.78 18.59 -23.77
C MET A 972 3.52 17.86 -24.90
N GLU A 973 4.86 17.92 -24.94
CA GLU A 973 5.70 17.20 -25.91
C GLU A 973 5.40 15.70 -25.90
N LYS A 974 5.14 15.13 -24.73
CA LYS A 974 4.84 13.70 -24.61
C LYS A 974 3.44 13.34 -25.11
N LEU A 975 2.45 14.22 -24.91
CA LEU A 975 1.13 14.06 -25.53
C LEU A 975 1.21 14.16 -27.05
N GLU A 976 2.02 15.06 -27.59
CA GLU A 976 2.26 15.17 -29.04
C GLU A 976 2.88 13.88 -29.60
N ASP A 977 3.86 13.30 -28.89
CA ASP A 977 4.44 11.99 -29.23
C ASP A 977 3.36 10.88 -29.23
N TYR A 978 2.45 10.86 -28.24
CA TYR A 978 1.33 9.90 -28.24
C TYR A 978 0.39 10.10 -29.43
N VAL A 979 -0.02 11.34 -29.72
CA VAL A 979 -0.86 11.65 -30.89
C VAL A 979 -0.21 11.17 -32.19
N LYS A 980 1.10 11.38 -32.33
CA LYS A 980 1.86 10.90 -33.50
C LYS A 980 1.89 9.37 -33.56
N ARG A 981 2.21 8.68 -32.46
CA ARG A 981 2.33 7.22 -32.40
C ARG A 981 1.02 6.50 -32.68
N ILE A 982 -0.11 7.05 -32.21
CA ILE A 982 -1.42 6.49 -32.52
C ILE A 982 -1.94 6.89 -33.90
N GLY A 983 -1.22 7.74 -34.65
CA GLY A 983 -1.67 8.30 -35.93
C GLY A 983 -2.93 9.17 -35.80
N GLY A 984 -2.99 10.03 -34.77
CA GLY A 984 -4.15 10.87 -34.42
C GLY A 984 -4.09 12.30 -34.93
N GLN A 985 -3.05 12.68 -35.66
CA GLN A 985 -2.74 14.07 -36.04
C GLN A 985 -3.82 14.72 -36.93
N ASP A 986 -4.56 13.93 -37.70
CA ASP A 986 -5.65 14.42 -38.56
C ASP A 986 -6.95 14.71 -37.78
N VAL A 987 -7.03 14.25 -36.53
CA VAL A 987 -8.25 14.32 -35.69
C VAL A 987 -8.00 15.17 -34.44
N ILE A 988 -6.81 15.11 -33.85
CA ILE A 988 -6.48 15.72 -32.57
C ILE A 988 -5.48 16.83 -32.78
N GLN A 989 -5.86 18.05 -32.41
CA GLN A 989 -4.98 19.20 -32.37
C GLN A 989 -4.75 19.59 -30.91
N LEU A 990 -3.49 19.59 -30.49
CA LEU A 990 -3.08 20.07 -29.17
C LEU A 990 -2.71 21.55 -29.30
N VAL A 991 -3.32 22.41 -28.47
CA VAL A 991 -3.11 23.87 -28.53
C VAL A 991 -2.92 24.40 -27.11
N ASP A 992 -1.86 25.18 -26.90
CA ASP A 992 -1.64 25.88 -25.64
C ASP A 992 -2.65 27.02 -25.44
N TYR A 993 -3.24 27.11 -24.25
CA TYR A 993 -4.33 28.05 -23.99
C TYR A 993 -3.88 29.52 -24.00
N ASP A 994 -2.68 29.81 -23.48
CA ASP A 994 -2.12 31.17 -23.49
C ASP A 994 -1.65 31.56 -24.90
N ALA A 995 -1.12 30.60 -25.68
CA ALA A 995 -0.81 30.83 -27.09
C ALA A 995 -2.06 31.19 -27.90
N LEU A 996 -3.19 30.51 -27.66
CA LEU A 996 -4.46 30.84 -28.29
C LEU A 996 -4.98 32.22 -27.84
N ALA A 997 -4.90 32.53 -26.55
CA ALA A 997 -5.31 33.84 -26.03
C ALA A 997 -4.45 34.97 -26.63
N LEU A 998 -3.14 34.74 -26.81
CA LEU A 998 -2.24 35.67 -27.47
C LEU A 998 -2.61 35.85 -28.95
N GLU A 999 -2.92 34.77 -29.67
CA GLU A 999 -3.32 34.82 -31.09
C GLU A 999 -4.61 35.63 -31.28
N LYS A 1000 -5.62 35.41 -30.42
CA LYS A 1000 -6.95 36.03 -30.58
C LYS A 1000 -7.07 37.41 -29.94
N GLY A 1001 -6.38 37.64 -28.82
CA GLY A 1001 -6.53 38.84 -28.00
C GLY A 1001 -5.33 39.79 -28.00
N GLY A 1002 -4.18 39.36 -28.53
CA GLY A 1002 -2.93 40.13 -28.55
C GLY A 1002 -2.26 40.29 -27.17
N PRO A 1003 -1.06 40.91 -27.12
CA PRO A 1003 -0.30 41.08 -25.88
C PRO A 1003 -1.03 41.90 -24.79
N GLU A 1004 -1.83 42.89 -25.20
CA GLU A 1004 -2.57 43.77 -24.28
C GLU A 1004 -3.57 43.00 -23.40
N LEU A 1005 -4.18 41.93 -23.94
CA LEU A 1005 -5.08 41.06 -23.17
C LEU A 1005 -4.34 40.39 -22.01
N LEU A 1006 -3.15 39.85 -22.27
CA LEU A 1006 -2.32 39.17 -21.27
C LEU A 1006 -1.85 40.15 -20.18
N GLU A 1007 -1.47 41.37 -20.57
CA GLU A 1007 -1.11 42.43 -19.61
C GLU A 1007 -2.30 42.83 -18.73
N ARG A 1008 -3.49 42.96 -19.32
CA ARG A 1008 -4.73 43.26 -18.61
C ARG A 1008 -5.10 42.12 -17.65
N ARG A 1009 -4.97 40.87 -18.08
CA ARG A 1009 -5.16 39.68 -17.23
C ARG A 1009 -4.23 39.72 -16.03
N ALA A 1010 -2.93 39.90 -16.24
CA ALA A 1010 -1.95 39.94 -15.15
C ALA A 1010 -2.21 41.08 -14.16
N ARG A 1011 -2.67 42.25 -14.63
CA ARG A 1011 -3.05 43.37 -13.77
C ARG A 1011 -4.28 43.03 -12.93
N ARG A 1012 -5.34 42.53 -13.57
CA ARG A 1012 -6.60 42.23 -12.90
C ARG A 1012 -6.47 41.08 -11.91
N LEU A 1013 -5.63 40.08 -12.21
CA LEU A 1013 -5.30 38.98 -11.29
C LEU A 1013 -4.78 39.51 -9.96
N ARG A 1014 -3.77 40.39 -9.99
CA ARG A 1014 -3.21 41.02 -8.77
C ARG A 1014 -4.23 41.87 -8.00
N GLU A 1015 -5.18 42.49 -8.69
CA GLU A 1015 -6.24 43.27 -8.02
C GLU A 1015 -7.20 42.35 -7.27
N ILE A 1016 -7.64 41.25 -7.90
CA ILE A 1016 -8.57 40.30 -7.29
C ILE A 1016 -7.91 39.52 -6.15
N GLU A 1017 -6.64 39.13 -6.28
CA GLU A 1017 -5.88 38.50 -5.19
C GLU A 1017 -5.87 39.40 -3.93
N ARG A 1018 -5.64 40.71 -4.10
CA ARG A 1018 -5.71 41.69 -2.99
C ARG A 1018 -7.11 41.83 -2.38
N GLU A 1019 -8.17 41.65 -3.18
CA GLU A 1019 -9.55 41.63 -2.67
C GLU A 1019 -9.73 40.45 -1.70
N TYR A 1020 -9.27 39.24 -2.09
CA TYR A 1020 -9.29 38.05 -1.22
C TYR A 1020 -8.43 38.23 0.03
N GLU A 1021 -7.17 38.67 -0.11
CA GLU A 1021 -6.27 38.94 1.01
C GLU A 1021 -6.88 39.93 2.02
N THR A 1022 -7.57 40.95 1.53
CA THR A 1022 -8.25 41.93 2.39
C THR A 1022 -9.46 41.33 3.09
N ALA A 1023 -10.30 40.57 2.37
CA ALA A 1023 -11.49 39.94 2.93
C ALA A 1023 -11.14 38.89 4.00
N PHE A 1024 -10.02 38.19 3.83
CA PHE A 1024 -9.59 37.11 4.71
C PHE A 1024 -8.60 37.56 5.79
N ARG A 1025 -8.35 38.86 5.92
CA ARG A 1025 -7.46 39.39 6.96
C ARG A 1025 -7.86 38.91 8.35
N GLY A 1026 -6.86 38.40 9.09
CA GLY A 1026 -7.02 37.88 10.45
C GLY A 1026 -7.49 36.41 10.53
N LEU A 1027 -7.61 35.72 9.41
CA LEU A 1027 -7.80 34.27 9.37
C LEU A 1027 -6.43 33.59 9.20
N ASP A 1028 -6.16 32.53 9.95
CA ASP A 1028 -4.97 31.67 9.76
C ASP A 1028 -5.40 30.21 9.76
N VAL A 1029 -5.46 29.63 8.57
CA VAL A 1029 -5.84 28.24 8.36
C VAL A 1029 -4.84 27.26 8.98
N GLY A 1030 -3.60 27.68 9.27
CA GLY A 1030 -2.62 26.84 9.97
C GLY A 1030 -2.83 26.77 11.48
N GLU A 1031 -3.58 27.70 12.08
CA GLU A 1031 -3.86 27.69 13.53
C GLU A 1031 -5.29 27.22 13.85
N ASP A 1032 -6.28 27.65 13.05
CA ASP A 1032 -7.68 27.24 13.14
C ASP A 1032 -8.21 26.93 11.73
N PRO A 1033 -7.94 25.73 11.18
CA PRO A 1033 -8.31 25.36 9.82
C PRO A 1033 -9.83 25.41 9.61
N SER A 1034 -10.60 24.76 10.47
CA SER A 1034 -12.06 24.66 10.35
C SER A 1034 -12.74 26.02 10.52
N GLY A 1035 -12.32 26.81 11.52
CA GLY A 1035 -12.88 28.16 11.73
C GLY A 1035 -12.50 29.13 10.62
N SER A 1036 -11.26 29.08 10.12
CA SER A 1036 -10.83 29.92 8.99
C SER A 1036 -11.60 29.60 7.71
N LEU A 1037 -11.80 28.32 7.39
CA LEU A 1037 -12.60 27.91 6.22
C LEU A 1037 -14.06 28.35 6.34
N ARG A 1038 -14.67 28.18 7.53
CA ARG A 1038 -16.04 28.67 7.78
C ARG A 1038 -16.14 30.19 7.59
N MET A 1039 -15.18 30.95 8.10
CA MET A 1039 -15.15 32.40 7.92
C MET A 1039 -14.89 32.80 6.46
N ALA A 1040 -14.05 32.06 5.73
CA ALA A 1040 -13.80 32.29 4.31
C ALA A 1040 -15.10 32.18 3.50
N CYS A 1041 -15.91 31.15 3.76
CA CYS A 1041 -17.22 30.98 3.13
C CYS A 1041 -18.13 32.21 3.28
N MET A 1042 -18.09 32.87 4.43
CA MET A 1042 -18.93 34.04 4.72
C MET A 1042 -18.34 35.35 4.19
N ARG A 1043 -17.02 35.41 4.01
CA ARG A 1043 -16.28 36.61 3.60
C ARG A 1043 -15.88 36.60 2.12
N ASP A 1044 -16.17 35.52 1.40
CA ASP A 1044 -15.79 35.31 0.01
C ASP A 1044 -16.20 36.51 -0.89
N PRO A 1045 -15.23 37.24 -1.49
CA PRO A 1045 -15.48 38.34 -2.41
C PRO A 1045 -16.28 37.96 -3.65
N ALA A 1046 -16.24 36.70 -4.07
CA ALA A 1046 -17.00 36.24 -5.23
C ALA A 1046 -18.51 36.23 -4.91
N VAL A 1047 -18.87 35.70 -3.74
CA VAL A 1047 -20.27 35.60 -3.27
C VAL A 1047 -20.90 36.97 -3.03
N ARG A 1048 -20.14 37.95 -2.52
CA ARG A 1048 -20.64 39.31 -2.22
C ARG A 1048 -20.95 40.16 -3.46
N ASN A 1049 -20.40 39.83 -4.63
CA ASN A 1049 -20.51 40.63 -5.84
C ASN A 1049 -21.54 40.10 -6.85
N GLN A 1050 -22.45 39.20 -6.45
CA GLN A 1050 -23.53 38.74 -7.33
C GLN A 1050 -24.59 39.83 -7.55
N VAL A 1051 -24.32 40.71 -8.51
CA VAL A 1051 -25.36 41.36 -9.31
C VAL A 1051 -25.86 40.32 -10.32
N ASP A 1052 -27.17 40.12 -10.36
CA ASP A 1052 -27.89 39.19 -11.22
C ASP A 1052 -27.50 39.38 -12.71
N LEU A 1053 -26.73 38.42 -13.25
CA LEU A 1053 -26.25 38.39 -14.62
C LEU A 1053 -26.31 36.94 -15.12
N SER A 1054 -27.51 36.53 -15.51
CA SER A 1054 -27.88 35.19 -15.99
C SER A 1054 -27.32 34.79 -17.36
N ASP A 1055 -26.37 35.53 -17.95
CA ASP A 1055 -25.90 35.26 -19.31
C ASP A 1055 -24.37 35.23 -19.44
N LEU A 1056 -23.90 34.10 -20.00
CA LEU A 1056 -22.62 33.93 -20.69
C LEU A 1056 -21.34 33.92 -19.82
N THR A 1057 -21.04 32.77 -19.23
CA THR A 1057 -19.68 32.16 -19.15
C THR A 1057 -19.75 30.83 -18.38
N GLY A 1058 -19.43 29.73 -19.06
CA GLY A 1058 -19.49 28.39 -18.50
C GLY A 1058 -18.28 28.03 -17.63
N ALA A 1059 -18.28 28.48 -16.38
CA ALA A 1059 -17.63 27.93 -15.19
C ALA A 1059 -18.63 28.02 -14.01
N SER A 1060 -18.73 27.02 -13.12
CA SER A 1060 -19.60 26.90 -11.90
C SER A 1060 -21.10 27.24 -11.96
N SER A 1061 -21.98 26.26 -11.71
CA SER A 1061 -23.45 26.39 -11.73
C SER A 1061 -23.90 27.32 -10.61
N GLY A 1062 -24.55 28.46 -10.87
CA GLY A 1062 -25.53 29.13 -9.97
C GLY A 1062 -25.18 29.39 -8.49
N GLN A 1063 -23.97 29.09 -8.08
CA GLN A 1063 -23.28 29.30 -6.82
C GLN A 1063 -21.83 29.07 -7.23
N GLU A 1064 -20.99 30.10 -7.09
CA GLU A 1064 -19.56 29.94 -7.23
C GLU A 1064 -19.12 28.79 -6.31
N SER A 1065 -18.15 27.96 -6.74
CA SER A 1065 -17.56 27.00 -5.80
C SER A 1065 -17.06 27.83 -4.63
N ASN A 1066 -17.69 27.66 -3.48
CA ASN A 1066 -17.31 28.38 -2.29
C ASN A 1066 -15.82 28.09 -2.05
N PHE A 1067 -15.04 29.11 -1.68
CA PHE A 1067 -13.61 28.99 -1.39
C PHE A 1067 -13.23 27.67 -0.65
N ARG A 1068 -14.08 27.21 0.29
CA ARG A 1068 -13.92 25.94 1.01
C ARG A 1068 -13.91 24.69 0.13
N ASP A 1069 -14.79 24.59 -0.86
CA ASP A 1069 -14.90 23.41 -1.74
C ASP A 1069 -13.67 23.27 -2.62
N LEU A 1070 -13.18 24.40 -3.14
CA LEU A 1070 -11.94 24.45 -3.90
C LEU A 1070 -10.75 24.12 -3.00
N PHE A 1071 -10.63 24.74 -1.82
CA PHE A 1071 -9.57 24.46 -0.86
C PHE A 1071 -9.46 22.96 -0.54
N SER A 1072 -10.61 22.32 -0.27
CA SER A 1072 -10.68 20.89 0.06
C SER A 1072 -10.22 20.01 -1.10
N SER A 1073 -10.40 20.46 -2.34
CA SER A 1073 -9.92 19.76 -3.54
C SER A 1073 -8.41 19.95 -3.76
N LEU A 1074 -7.87 21.12 -3.40
CA LEU A 1074 -6.48 21.52 -3.65
C LEU A 1074 -5.49 21.05 -2.57
N VAL A 1075 -5.94 20.75 -1.35
CA VAL A 1075 -5.04 20.36 -0.25
C VAL A 1075 -4.18 19.13 -0.59
N TYR A 1076 -4.74 18.20 -1.38
CA TYR A 1076 -4.05 17.00 -1.87
C TYR A 1076 -3.20 17.24 -3.14
N MET A 1077 -2.96 18.50 -3.51
CA MET A 1077 -2.08 18.92 -4.60
C MET A 1077 -0.86 19.67 -4.10
N VAL A 1078 -0.70 19.81 -2.77
CA VAL A 1078 0.48 20.41 -2.16
C VAL A 1078 1.45 19.32 -1.77
N LYS A 1079 2.70 19.42 -2.23
CA LYS A 1079 3.78 18.51 -1.79
C LYS A 1079 4.27 18.94 -0.39
N PRO A 1080 4.13 18.10 0.64
CA PRO A 1080 4.72 18.40 1.95
C PRO A 1080 6.25 18.45 1.82
N ILE A 1081 6.87 19.37 2.57
CA ILE A 1081 8.34 19.42 2.65
C ILE A 1081 8.79 18.19 3.43
N THR A 1082 9.52 17.29 2.77
CA THR A 1082 9.97 16.03 3.37
C THR A 1082 11.24 16.25 4.20
N PRO A 1083 11.28 15.87 5.49
CA PRO A 1083 12.49 15.87 6.29
C PRO A 1083 13.59 15.01 5.67
N ALA A 1084 14.85 15.36 5.95
CA ALA A 1084 15.99 14.59 5.45
C ALA A 1084 15.93 13.13 5.97
N GLY A 1085 16.12 12.17 5.07
CA GLY A 1085 16.14 10.74 5.39
C GLY A 1085 14.78 10.06 5.46
N ARG A 1086 13.68 10.83 5.47
CA ARG A 1086 12.31 10.29 5.33
C ARG A 1086 11.98 10.02 3.87
N ASP A 1087 11.17 9.00 3.64
CA ASP A 1087 10.61 8.73 2.33
C ASP A 1087 9.54 9.78 1.96
N PRO A 1088 9.62 10.43 0.77
CA PRO A 1088 8.68 11.49 0.41
C PRO A 1088 7.22 11.04 0.30
N GLN A 1089 6.96 9.83 -0.23
CA GLN A 1089 5.62 9.31 -0.40
C GLN A 1089 5.01 8.92 0.96
N ALA A 1090 5.78 8.23 1.82
CA ALA A 1090 5.36 7.87 3.17
C ALA A 1090 5.10 9.11 4.03
N TRP A 1091 5.97 10.11 3.95
CA TRP A 1091 5.77 11.40 4.62
C TRP A 1091 4.51 12.12 4.13
N SER A 1092 4.26 12.11 2.81
CA SER A 1092 3.06 12.71 2.26
C SER A 1092 1.80 12.01 2.75
N LEU A 1093 1.83 10.68 2.85
CA LEU A 1093 0.74 9.88 3.40
C LEU A 1093 0.45 10.25 4.86
N GLU A 1094 1.50 10.39 5.67
CA GLU A 1094 1.41 10.75 7.09
C GLU A 1094 0.87 12.17 7.30
N VAL A 1095 1.40 13.17 6.61
CA VAL A 1095 0.94 14.57 6.70
C VAL A 1095 -0.51 14.70 6.25
N LEU A 1096 -0.86 14.12 5.10
CA LEU A 1096 -2.18 14.30 4.47
C LEU A 1096 -3.29 13.43 5.07
N SER A 1097 -2.95 12.41 5.88
CA SER A 1097 -3.93 11.53 6.53
C SER A 1097 -4.85 12.25 7.53
N ASP A 1098 -4.35 13.29 8.18
CA ASP A 1098 -5.11 14.11 9.13
C ASP A 1098 -4.67 15.59 9.05
N VAL A 1099 -4.65 16.12 7.83
CA VAL A 1099 -4.07 17.45 7.53
C VAL A 1099 -4.70 18.60 8.32
N LEU A 1100 -5.98 18.48 8.69
CA LEU A 1100 -6.72 19.50 9.45
C LEU A 1100 -6.42 19.45 10.96
N ASN A 1101 -5.82 18.37 11.47
CA ASN A 1101 -5.50 18.26 12.89
C ASN A 1101 -4.11 18.82 13.18
N VAL A 1102 -4.09 20.11 13.53
CA VAL A 1102 -2.86 20.89 13.79
C VAL A 1102 -2.46 20.96 15.27
N VAL A 1103 -3.17 20.24 16.15
CA VAL A 1103 -2.96 20.22 17.60
C VAL A 1103 -2.94 18.80 18.20
N ASP A 1104 -2.69 17.79 17.37
CA ASP A 1104 -2.62 16.39 17.80
C ASP A 1104 -1.49 16.19 18.83
N PRO A 1105 -1.81 15.84 20.10
CA PRO A 1105 -0.80 15.68 21.14
C PRO A 1105 0.10 14.45 20.92
N LYS A 1106 -0.30 13.53 20.02
CA LYS A 1106 0.47 12.33 19.66
C LYS A 1106 1.38 12.56 18.45
N ALA A 1107 1.19 13.65 17.71
CA ALA A 1107 2.01 14.00 16.55
C ALA A 1107 3.32 14.67 16.98
N SER A 1108 4.38 14.47 16.17
CA SER A 1108 5.63 15.18 16.40
C SER A 1108 5.48 16.67 16.01
N PRO A 1109 6.28 17.58 16.60
CA PRO A 1109 6.27 19.00 16.21
C PRO A 1109 6.52 19.21 14.70
N GLU A 1110 7.38 18.39 14.10
CA GLU A 1110 7.68 18.44 12.66
C GLU A 1110 6.47 18.04 11.81
N LEU A 1111 5.70 17.04 12.24
CA LEU A 1111 4.47 16.62 11.56
C LEU A 1111 3.39 17.71 11.65
N LEU A 1112 3.20 18.30 12.83
CA LEU A 1112 2.25 19.39 13.02
C LEU A 1112 2.62 20.59 12.15
N GLU A 1113 3.88 21.01 12.14
CA GLU A 1113 4.32 22.14 11.29
C GLU A 1113 4.14 21.83 9.80
N ALA A 1114 4.41 20.60 9.36
CA ALA A 1114 4.17 20.21 7.98
C ALA A 1114 2.69 20.26 7.59
N ARG A 1115 1.76 19.91 8.50
CA ARG A 1115 0.32 20.09 8.27
C ARG A 1115 -0.05 21.56 8.12
N LYS A 1116 0.43 22.41 9.04
CA LYS A 1116 0.19 23.87 8.99
C LYS A 1116 0.70 24.49 7.69
N ASP A 1117 1.91 24.14 7.28
CA ASP A 1117 2.52 24.61 6.04
C ASP A 1117 1.74 24.16 4.80
N VAL A 1118 1.28 22.91 4.75
CA VAL A 1118 0.39 22.43 3.67
C VAL A 1118 -0.90 23.25 3.61
N LEU A 1119 -1.54 23.52 4.74
CA LEU A 1119 -2.78 24.28 4.79
C LEU A 1119 -2.59 25.72 4.33
N ARG A 1120 -1.55 26.41 4.81
CA ARG A 1120 -1.23 27.80 4.42
C ARG A 1120 -0.92 27.90 2.93
N ARG A 1121 -0.10 26.99 2.38
CA ARG A 1121 0.17 26.95 0.93
C ARG A 1121 -1.08 26.64 0.12
N THR A 1122 -1.95 25.74 0.61
CA THR A 1122 -3.24 25.45 -0.05
C THR A 1122 -4.14 26.69 -0.08
N TRP A 1123 -4.13 27.51 0.98
CA TRP A 1123 -4.89 28.75 1.05
C TRP A 1123 -4.48 29.74 -0.04
N ASP A 1124 -3.18 30.01 -0.15
CA ASP A 1124 -2.63 30.90 -1.17
C ASP A 1124 -2.92 30.38 -2.59
N MET A 1125 -2.77 29.08 -2.80
CA MET A 1125 -3.11 28.41 -4.06
C MET A 1125 -4.60 28.55 -4.40
N THR A 1126 -5.48 28.45 -3.40
CA THR A 1126 -6.93 28.60 -3.58
C THR A 1126 -7.29 30.03 -3.96
N ILE A 1127 -6.64 31.04 -3.35
CA ILE A 1127 -6.78 32.44 -3.73
C ILE A 1127 -6.34 32.65 -5.19
N GLY A 1128 -5.15 32.18 -5.56
CA GLY A 1128 -4.61 32.35 -6.92
C GLY A 1128 -5.49 31.71 -7.99
N TYR A 1129 -5.93 30.46 -7.75
CA TYR A 1129 -6.81 29.76 -8.69
C TYR A 1129 -8.21 30.40 -8.80
N SER A 1130 -8.81 30.79 -7.68
CA SER A 1130 -10.10 31.50 -7.68
C SER A 1130 -10.02 32.84 -8.40
N SER A 1131 -8.90 33.55 -8.22
CA SER A 1131 -8.64 34.81 -8.88
C SER A 1131 -8.48 34.61 -10.39
N ALA A 1132 -7.72 33.61 -10.84
CA ALA A 1132 -7.55 33.27 -12.25
C ALA A 1132 -8.89 32.99 -12.94
N ILE A 1133 -9.74 32.13 -12.36
CA ILE A 1133 -11.08 31.83 -12.91
C ILE A 1133 -11.93 33.09 -13.03
N ARG A 1134 -11.91 33.96 -12.00
CA ARG A 1134 -12.69 35.20 -12.01
C ARG A 1134 -12.19 36.18 -13.09
N VAL A 1135 -10.88 36.31 -13.28
CA VAL A 1135 -10.30 37.15 -14.33
C VAL A 1135 -10.65 36.62 -15.73
N ASP A 1136 -10.51 35.32 -15.96
CA ASP A 1136 -10.80 34.71 -17.27
C ASP A 1136 -12.27 34.92 -17.66
N ARG A 1137 -13.17 34.88 -16.67
CA ARG A 1137 -14.59 35.24 -16.81
C ARG A 1137 -14.77 36.70 -17.20
N GLU A 1138 -14.18 37.64 -16.44
CA GLU A 1138 -14.26 39.08 -16.70
C GLU A 1138 -13.71 39.45 -18.08
N LEU A 1139 -12.66 38.75 -18.53
CA LEU A 1139 -12.01 38.96 -19.82
C LEU A 1139 -12.59 38.12 -20.97
N LYS A 1140 -13.65 37.35 -20.71
CA LYS A 1140 -14.38 36.54 -21.69
C LYS A 1140 -13.50 35.54 -22.46
N TYR A 1141 -12.54 34.91 -21.79
CA TYR A 1141 -11.64 33.91 -22.39
C TYR A 1141 -12.38 32.76 -23.12
N SER A 1142 -13.63 32.47 -22.74
CA SER A 1142 -14.45 31.47 -23.41
C SER A 1142 -14.85 31.84 -24.85
N SER A 1143 -14.75 33.10 -25.28
CA SER A 1143 -15.15 33.51 -26.63
C SER A 1143 -14.19 33.07 -27.74
N PHE A 1144 -12.96 32.68 -27.39
CA PHE A 1144 -11.92 32.29 -28.36
C PHE A 1144 -12.21 30.99 -29.13
N ALA A 1145 -13.24 30.24 -28.71
CA ALA A 1145 -13.67 29.01 -29.37
C ALA A 1145 -15.18 28.99 -29.65
N SER A 1146 -15.74 30.14 -30.05
CA SER A 1146 -17.17 30.32 -30.34
C SER A 1146 -17.67 29.57 -31.58
N ASP A 1147 -16.78 29.26 -32.53
CA ASP A 1147 -17.10 28.53 -33.76
C ASP A 1147 -17.04 26.99 -33.62
N SER A 1148 -16.90 26.46 -32.40
CA SER A 1148 -16.74 25.03 -32.12
C SER A 1148 -17.75 24.54 -31.08
N VAL A 1149 -18.07 23.24 -31.08
CA VAL A 1149 -18.81 22.60 -30.00
C VAL A 1149 -17.91 22.56 -28.76
N ARG A 1150 -18.32 23.22 -27.67
CA ARG A 1150 -17.56 23.24 -26.43
C ARG A 1150 -17.83 21.99 -25.59
N ALA A 1151 -16.83 21.11 -25.52
CA ALA A 1151 -16.80 19.99 -24.60
C ALA A 1151 -16.25 20.40 -23.22
N THR A 1152 -16.67 19.70 -22.17
CA THR A 1152 -16.21 19.93 -20.80
C THR A 1152 -16.20 18.64 -20.00
N ILE A 1153 -15.27 18.55 -19.05
CA ILE A 1153 -15.24 17.50 -18.02
C ILE A 1153 -16.12 17.83 -16.80
N HIS A 1154 -16.73 19.02 -16.75
CA HIS A 1154 -17.66 19.46 -15.71
C HIS A 1154 -18.93 20.04 -16.36
N PRO A 1155 -19.79 19.20 -16.95
CA PRO A 1155 -20.92 19.66 -17.76
C PRO A 1155 -22.07 20.25 -16.95
N LYS A 1156 -22.66 21.32 -17.49
CA LYS A 1156 -23.93 21.93 -17.06
C LYS A 1156 -24.93 21.97 -18.21
N ASP A 1157 -26.12 22.47 -17.93
CA ASP A 1157 -27.16 22.73 -18.94
C ASP A 1157 -26.62 23.58 -20.10
N GLY A 1158 -26.92 23.14 -21.32
CA GLY A 1158 -26.40 23.66 -22.59
C GLY A 1158 -25.01 23.15 -23.02
N GLN A 1159 -24.32 22.29 -22.26
CA GLN A 1159 -22.92 21.92 -22.51
C GLN A 1159 -22.71 20.42 -22.74
N TYR A 1160 -21.87 20.10 -23.73
CA TYR A 1160 -21.45 18.73 -24.01
C TYR A 1160 -20.44 18.23 -22.95
N GLY A 1161 -20.90 17.32 -22.10
CA GLY A 1161 -20.03 16.62 -21.15
C GLY A 1161 -19.26 15.48 -21.80
N PHE A 1162 -17.94 15.62 -21.93
CA PHE A 1162 -17.09 14.57 -22.48
C PHE A 1162 -16.44 13.72 -21.40
N ALA A 1163 -16.64 12.41 -21.49
CA ALA A 1163 -15.99 11.42 -20.65
C ALA A 1163 -14.69 10.94 -21.29
N VAL A 1164 -13.60 11.58 -20.88
CA VAL A 1164 -12.24 11.36 -21.39
C VAL A 1164 -11.82 9.88 -21.31
N LEU A 1165 -11.99 9.26 -20.14
CA LEU A 1165 -11.74 7.84 -19.92
C LEU A 1165 -12.68 7.34 -18.80
N SER A 1166 -13.94 7.03 -19.14
CA SER A 1166 -14.89 6.51 -18.15
C SER A 1166 -14.75 5.00 -18.00
N THR A 1167 -14.44 4.57 -16.78
CA THR A 1167 -14.81 3.25 -16.25
C THR A 1167 -15.89 3.48 -15.21
N GLY A 1168 -17.05 2.83 -15.31
CA GLY A 1168 -18.23 3.10 -14.46
C GLY A 1168 -18.01 3.08 -12.93
N GLU A 1169 -16.84 2.68 -12.46
CA GLU A 1169 -16.42 2.62 -11.05
C GLU A 1169 -15.54 3.81 -10.63
N ALA A 1170 -14.76 4.44 -11.53
CA ALA A 1170 -13.82 5.52 -11.20
C ALA A 1170 -14.10 6.76 -12.07
N HIS A 1171 -14.42 7.89 -11.43
CA HIS A 1171 -14.74 9.17 -12.10
C HIS A 1171 -13.52 10.11 -12.22
N LEU A 1172 -12.31 9.57 -12.14
CA LEU A 1172 -11.07 10.33 -12.24
C LEU A 1172 -10.74 10.68 -13.69
N THR A 1173 -10.24 11.89 -13.90
CA THR A 1173 -9.62 12.25 -15.17
C THR A 1173 -8.19 11.71 -15.22
N PRO A 1174 -7.64 11.38 -16.40
CA PRO A 1174 -6.31 10.78 -16.54
C PRO A 1174 -5.21 11.47 -15.72
N TRP A 1175 -5.15 12.79 -15.74
CA TRP A 1175 -4.10 13.55 -15.05
C TRP A 1175 -4.27 13.67 -13.53
N HIS A 1176 -5.40 13.26 -12.96
CA HIS A 1176 -5.64 13.29 -11.51
C HIS A 1176 -5.35 11.95 -10.81
N GLY A 1177 -4.84 10.95 -11.55
CA GLY A 1177 -4.46 9.65 -11.02
C GLY A 1177 -3.41 8.98 -11.89
N THR A 1178 -3.20 7.68 -11.68
CA THR A 1178 -2.25 6.85 -12.42
C THR A 1178 -3.01 5.87 -13.31
N GLY A 1179 -2.53 5.71 -14.54
CA GLY A 1179 -3.08 4.75 -15.49
C GLY A 1179 -2.92 3.31 -15.02
N VAL A 1180 -3.99 2.54 -15.13
CA VAL A 1180 -4.05 1.14 -14.68
C VAL A 1180 -4.64 0.28 -15.78
N ILE A 1181 -4.12 -0.94 -15.92
CA ILE A 1181 -4.73 -1.97 -16.76
C ILE A 1181 -5.31 -3.02 -15.82
N LYS A 1182 -6.65 -3.08 -15.76
CA LYS A 1182 -7.41 -4.01 -14.91
C LYS A 1182 -7.09 -5.46 -15.27
N SER A 1183 -7.44 -6.41 -14.39
CA SER A 1183 -7.28 -7.86 -14.64
C SER A 1183 -7.96 -8.36 -15.92
N ASN A 1184 -9.04 -7.69 -16.36
CA ASN A 1184 -9.77 -7.98 -17.59
C ASN A 1184 -9.19 -7.32 -18.86
N GLY A 1185 -8.06 -6.59 -18.73
CA GLY A 1185 -7.36 -5.86 -19.80
C GLY A 1185 -7.83 -4.42 -20.03
N GLU A 1186 -8.85 -3.93 -19.32
CA GLU A 1186 -9.37 -2.58 -19.56
C GLU A 1186 -8.49 -1.49 -18.93
N ILE A 1187 -8.19 -0.47 -19.72
CA ILE A 1187 -7.45 0.72 -19.27
C ILE A 1187 -8.37 1.61 -18.42
N SER A 1188 -7.88 2.07 -17.28
CA SER A 1188 -8.60 2.93 -16.34
C SER A 1188 -7.63 3.86 -15.61
N THR A 1189 -8.09 4.53 -14.55
CA THR A 1189 -7.32 5.45 -13.73
C THR A 1189 -7.71 5.30 -12.27
N ASP A 1190 -6.71 5.27 -11.38
CA ASP A 1190 -6.89 5.26 -9.93
C ASP A 1190 -5.70 5.93 -9.23
N PHE A 1191 -5.77 6.19 -7.93
CA PHE A 1191 -4.68 6.79 -7.17
C PHE A 1191 -3.56 5.78 -6.91
N VAL A 1192 -2.29 6.16 -7.16
CA VAL A 1192 -1.17 5.21 -7.00
C VAL A 1192 -1.06 4.65 -5.59
N VAL A 1193 -1.37 5.43 -4.56
CA VAL A 1193 -1.38 4.96 -3.17
C VAL A 1193 -2.39 3.83 -2.95
N ALA A 1194 -3.56 3.90 -3.60
CA ALA A 1194 -4.58 2.85 -3.54
C ALA A 1194 -4.14 1.62 -4.34
N LEU A 1195 -3.59 1.81 -5.53
CA LEU A 1195 -3.07 0.72 -6.37
C LEU A 1195 -1.96 -0.06 -5.67
N GLN A 1196 -1.02 0.63 -5.04
CA GLN A 1196 0.02 0.05 -4.20
C GLN A 1196 -0.57 -0.75 -3.04
N ASP A 1197 -1.52 -0.16 -2.30
CA ASP A 1197 -2.22 -0.83 -1.19
C ASP A 1197 -2.94 -2.12 -1.63
N GLN A 1198 -3.46 -2.17 -2.87
CA GLN A 1198 -4.12 -3.32 -3.49
C GLN A 1198 -3.18 -4.31 -4.18
N GLY A 1199 -1.85 -4.10 -4.10
CA GLY A 1199 -0.85 -5.02 -4.65
C GLY A 1199 -0.70 -4.96 -6.17
N PHE A 1200 -1.03 -3.82 -6.79
CA PHE A 1200 -0.63 -3.54 -8.16
C PHE A 1200 0.88 -3.24 -8.21
N VAL A 1201 1.50 -3.56 -9.34
CA VAL A 1201 2.93 -3.35 -9.58
C VAL A 1201 3.14 -2.46 -10.82
N PRO A 1202 4.23 -1.68 -10.86
CA PRO A 1202 4.46 -0.74 -11.95
C PRO A 1202 4.91 -1.44 -13.23
N VAL A 1203 4.48 -0.90 -14.36
CA VAL A 1203 4.97 -1.21 -15.70
C VAL A 1203 5.67 0.03 -16.24
N TYR A 1204 6.99 -0.07 -16.43
CA TYR A 1204 7.82 0.95 -17.05
C TYR A 1204 7.89 0.73 -18.56
N ALA A 1205 7.90 1.83 -19.32
CA ALA A 1205 8.06 1.80 -20.77
C ALA A 1205 9.20 2.73 -21.19
N GLU A 1206 10.13 2.22 -21.98
CA GLU A 1206 11.33 2.95 -22.43
C GLU A 1206 11.00 4.29 -23.13
N PHE A 1207 9.89 4.35 -23.88
CA PHE A 1207 9.50 5.60 -24.55
C PHE A 1207 9.13 6.72 -23.58
N LEU A 1208 8.82 6.43 -22.31
CA LEU A 1208 8.43 7.44 -21.34
C LEU A 1208 9.63 8.33 -20.96
N GLY A 1209 10.85 7.90 -21.28
CA GLY A 1209 12.07 8.71 -21.14
C GLY A 1209 12.58 8.82 -19.71
N ASN A 1210 12.05 8.00 -18.80
CA ASN A 1210 12.36 8.01 -17.37
C ASN A 1210 13.37 6.92 -16.97
N ASP A 1211 14.08 6.36 -17.96
CA ASP A 1211 14.84 5.11 -17.84
C ASP A 1211 16.17 5.29 -17.08
N ARG A 1212 16.56 6.54 -16.79
CA ARG A 1212 17.90 6.91 -16.30
C ARG A 1212 18.01 7.13 -14.78
N GLY A 1213 16.99 6.76 -13.99
CA GLY A 1213 16.99 6.86 -12.52
C GLY A 1213 16.84 5.51 -11.79
N PRO A 1214 17.01 5.48 -10.44
CA PRO A 1214 16.62 4.34 -9.61
C PRO A 1214 15.13 4.00 -9.78
N LEU A 1215 14.76 2.71 -9.76
CA LEU A 1215 13.37 2.23 -10.02
C LEU A 1215 12.32 2.97 -9.16
N GLU A 1216 12.63 3.18 -7.88
CA GLU A 1216 11.78 3.90 -6.91
C GLU A 1216 11.41 5.33 -7.33
N ARG A 1217 12.17 5.94 -8.25
CA ARG A 1217 11.96 7.30 -8.75
C ARG A 1217 11.49 7.35 -10.20
N ARG A 1218 11.35 6.19 -10.85
CA ARG A 1218 10.82 6.11 -12.21
C ARG A 1218 9.30 6.23 -12.16
N GLN A 1219 8.75 7.03 -13.05
CA GLN A 1219 7.31 7.06 -13.25
C GLN A 1219 6.86 5.80 -14.02
N PRO A 1220 5.83 5.08 -13.55
CA PRO A 1220 5.24 3.99 -14.31
C PRO A 1220 4.46 4.54 -15.53
N PHE A 1221 4.51 3.79 -16.64
CA PHE A 1221 3.58 3.98 -17.76
C PHE A 1221 2.20 3.41 -17.43
N ALA A 1222 2.12 2.34 -16.65
CA ALA A 1222 0.88 1.77 -16.15
C ALA A 1222 1.10 1.04 -14.83
N MET A 1223 0.02 0.78 -14.10
CA MET A 1223 -0.02 -0.18 -12.99
C MET A 1223 -0.81 -1.42 -13.44
N VAL A 1224 -0.37 -2.61 -13.03
CA VAL A 1224 -1.06 -3.88 -13.34
C VAL A 1224 -1.23 -4.74 -12.07
N PRO A 1225 -2.28 -5.57 -11.96
CA PRO A 1225 -2.40 -6.51 -10.86
C PRO A 1225 -1.22 -7.48 -10.88
N MET A 1226 -0.62 -7.75 -9.71
CA MET A 1226 0.47 -8.73 -9.57
C MET A 1226 0.12 -10.10 -10.18
N SER A 1227 -1.16 -10.50 -10.11
CA SER A 1227 -1.64 -11.77 -10.69
C SER A 1227 -1.44 -11.86 -12.22
N GLN A 1228 -1.25 -10.74 -12.91
CA GLN A 1228 -1.00 -10.66 -14.36
C GLN A 1228 0.50 -10.63 -14.72
N VAL A 1229 1.37 -10.66 -13.70
CA VAL A 1229 2.83 -10.63 -13.86
C VAL A 1229 3.40 -12.02 -13.63
N THR A 1230 4.25 -12.46 -14.56
CA THR A 1230 5.02 -13.70 -14.47
C THR A 1230 6.12 -13.57 -13.42
N ARG A 1231 6.75 -14.68 -13.03
CA ARG A 1231 7.83 -14.66 -12.02
C ARG A 1231 9.06 -13.85 -12.46
N ASN A 1232 9.30 -13.76 -13.76
CA ASN A 1232 10.47 -13.09 -14.33
C ASN A 1232 10.21 -11.61 -14.63
N GLY A 1233 9.23 -10.97 -13.99
CA GLY A 1233 8.94 -9.55 -14.18
C GLY A 1233 8.41 -9.20 -15.58
N ARG A 1234 7.64 -10.10 -16.22
CA ARG A 1234 6.99 -9.84 -17.52
C ARG A 1234 5.49 -9.99 -17.44
N LEU A 1235 4.73 -9.26 -18.27
CA LEU A 1235 3.29 -9.50 -18.42
C LEU A 1235 3.01 -10.89 -19.01
N LYS A 1236 1.94 -11.53 -18.53
CA LYS A 1236 1.47 -12.81 -19.07
C LYS A 1236 1.07 -12.66 -20.55
N PRO A 1237 1.49 -13.56 -21.47
CA PRO A 1237 1.19 -13.45 -22.90
C PRO A 1237 -0.30 -13.41 -23.24
N GLU A 1238 -1.14 -14.14 -22.49
CA GLU A 1238 -2.59 -14.14 -22.62
C GLU A 1238 -3.21 -12.80 -22.19
N PHE A 1239 -2.67 -12.18 -21.14
CA PHE A 1239 -3.12 -10.88 -20.65
C PHE A 1239 -2.86 -9.79 -21.68
N TRP A 1240 -1.69 -9.80 -22.33
CA TRP A 1240 -1.30 -8.85 -23.38
C TRP A 1240 -2.38 -8.68 -24.47
N LYS A 1241 -2.99 -9.78 -24.91
CA LYS A 1241 -4.01 -9.80 -25.97
C LYS A 1241 -5.36 -9.22 -25.54
N THR A 1242 -5.59 -9.07 -24.23
CA THR A 1242 -6.86 -8.56 -23.69
C THR A 1242 -6.88 -7.05 -23.52
N ILE A 1243 -5.71 -6.39 -23.59
CA ILE A 1243 -5.54 -4.97 -23.29
C ILE A 1243 -6.32 -4.11 -24.29
N ARG A 1244 -7.20 -3.25 -23.79
CA ARG A 1244 -8.14 -2.46 -24.59
C ARG A 1244 -8.72 -1.26 -23.84
N LEU A 1245 -9.40 -0.37 -24.57
CA LEU A 1245 -10.24 0.65 -23.98
C LEU A 1245 -11.48 0.04 -23.27
N PRO A 1246 -12.03 0.71 -22.24
CA PRO A 1246 -13.28 0.28 -21.59
C PRO A 1246 -14.42 0.12 -22.60
N LYS A 1247 -15.13 -1.01 -22.50
CA LYS A 1247 -16.35 -1.28 -23.28
C LYS A 1247 -17.58 -0.85 -22.49
N GLU A 1248 -18.70 -0.70 -23.20
CA GLU A 1248 -20.03 -0.47 -22.60
C GLU A 1248 -20.61 -1.75 -21.99
#